data_AF-A0A7M3ZX35-F1
#
_entry.id   AF-A0A7M3ZX35-F1
#
_cell.length_a   1.000
_cell.length_b   1.000
_cell.length_c   1.000
_cell.angle_alpha   90.00
_cell.angle_beta   90.00
_cell.angle_gamma   90.00
#
_symmetry.space_group_name_H-M   'P 1'
#
loop_
_entity.id
_entity.type
_entity.pdbx_description
1 polymer ?
#
loop_
_entity_poly.entity_id
_entity_poly.type
_entity_poly.pdbx_seq_one_letter_code
_entity_poly.pdbx_strand_id
1 'polypeptide(L)'
;DEDGDSTELTNWLGADGTVEDWYFDITVDDDWVREDEDYTLIYARALNEDGEASFIDVRVVRFARMTVSITEPSLGTALVGLVDFSGTVEGTDHDRIEYKVGGDDWQLGDDLQEQEEGTQSWSFSWDSTQVSDGSHRISVRMVNTSGVASDVVKRTYEVDNLPAAPNFAFTGSVGVYDGGLPVNNAVAGTVLEIRFGIRNIGDLDANEVYLTLDGEGSDSTTYPSEGKVTQLEQGESVSVTLYWWATEPGTHDVTLSVDPNEQYEDPDRTDNTYTFSFIVDERPVEPMLRFLPGSSRTTPDVPAPGVPYDVKIRVDNLGQTDASNLMIQLARWVEDETTGIYGWIPMANVSGLLVPGSTTTSGFSYASFNGAVLNESGAVKYRAVLTGTGVEIEHNELRFNVTVADLREGSKNGISLATGEVAVDFVGLDDGALLFTTIDGELHARTITSQRSLVGGVVLEENWGGELAVYQRDDGLIQAAWTRRSLSLEGYVLTDIAMTSISAAGKTTPKHYHMSALKLSEGSYYGFTFDQHDGTMVLAGYHRDLSTSGSWQDITSLFVISSPTPDRGTSWTTPVTVLSDIDIRPADAQPLGVGLGEEYLHLLYQEYRDDVTGVERVGLMYTHGSYTSSSWSFQYSVGDDASHPVMEVLVDDGEDRLISSWIEGQGKTSNVVVANTNALWSGSEPQRLLAPGATGIHFDLRKEGVYLFHDEINLNGPVHRLGLVADDKGAELSGMSNMLDQGFLFGVGSMDDDTILCTVSPTGSLSLTTLAVLSGSSTEVGAPGLLETFLDYLPGDSRETKLRILGFGVGLLGLFLLSIAVVVRRSRNKVEELLEEMGETGDDSEAVEVMITLEEDEGPLLSVEDNDEELTVQAPVAVIDEEEEESLAEELERKLEEGEGNARLERRIKRKQMREMAEVLQQGLPPLPNVPMPDEQPPLAGALPPLDGALPLPVPGMPLPDLKRDVVCPSCDAKFSVKDLMLKRTTCPVCGAAFDL
;
A
#
# COMPACT_ATOMS: atom_id res chain seq x y z
N ASP A 1 -28.93 -36.43 71.74
CA ASP A 1 -29.91 -36.86 70.73
C ASP A 1 -30.00 -35.76 69.68
N GLU A 2 -28.88 -35.49 69.03
CA GLU A 2 -28.79 -34.81 67.74
C GLU A 2 -28.06 -35.82 66.87
N ASP A 3 -28.82 -36.67 66.18
CA ASP A 3 -28.26 -37.66 65.28
C ASP A 3 -27.75 -36.93 64.03
N GLY A 4 -26.44 -36.96 63.81
CA GLY A 4 -25.89 -36.57 62.51
C GLY A 4 -26.31 -37.60 61.45
N ASP A 5 -26.57 -37.15 60.23
CA ASP A 5 -26.98 -38.02 59.12
C ASP A 5 -25.92 -39.12 58.89
N SER A 6 -26.29 -40.36 59.24
CA SER A 6 -25.43 -41.53 59.05
C SER A 6 -25.65 -42.11 57.65
N THR A 7 -24.72 -41.82 56.74
CA THR A 7 -24.67 -42.42 55.41
C THR A 7 -24.19 -43.87 55.48
N GLU A 8 -24.95 -44.79 54.88
CA GLU A 8 -24.57 -46.19 54.74
C GLU A 8 -23.53 -46.34 53.61
N LEU A 9 -22.25 -46.16 53.96
CA LEU A 9 -21.11 -46.18 53.01
C LEU A 9 -21.00 -47.50 52.24
N THR A 10 -21.29 -48.63 52.89
CA THR A 10 -21.29 -49.96 52.29
C THR A 10 -22.45 -50.79 52.83
N ASN A 11 -22.99 -51.69 51.98
CA ASN A 11 -23.98 -52.68 52.39
C ASN A 11 -23.35 -53.76 53.32
N TRP A 12 -24.16 -54.69 53.84
CA TRP A 12 -23.67 -55.76 54.72
C TRP A 12 -22.59 -56.63 54.06
N LEU A 13 -21.39 -56.60 54.63
CA LEU A 13 -20.22 -57.36 54.18
C LEU A 13 -20.01 -58.61 55.04
N GLY A 14 -19.42 -59.66 54.45
CA GLY A 14 -19.16 -60.92 55.14
C GLY A 14 -17.92 -60.83 56.04
N ALA A 15 -18.14 -60.81 57.36
CA ALA A 15 -17.08 -60.94 58.37
C ALA A 15 -16.87 -62.41 58.77
N ASP A 16 -15.66 -62.74 59.24
CA ASP A 16 -15.30 -64.07 59.71
C ASP A 16 -15.09 -64.08 61.24
N GLY A 17 -15.18 -65.25 61.87
CA GLY A 17 -14.98 -65.42 63.32
C GLY A 17 -16.24 -65.70 64.13
N THR A 18 -16.44 -64.98 65.23
CA THR A 18 -17.51 -65.18 66.23
C THR A 18 -18.09 -63.84 66.71
N VAL A 19 -19.27 -63.83 67.33
CA VAL A 19 -19.92 -62.58 67.79
C VAL A 19 -19.09 -61.83 68.86
N GLU A 20 -18.24 -62.54 69.62
CA GLU A 20 -17.33 -61.96 70.62
C GLU A 20 -15.99 -61.53 70.00
N ASP A 21 -15.40 -62.36 69.13
CA ASP A 21 -14.17 -62.10 68.38
C ASP A 21 -14.43 -62.31 66.86
N TRP A 22 -14.69 -61.23 66.11
CA TRP A 22 -14.85 -61.22 64.65
C TRP A 22 -13.81 -60.31 63.97
N TYR A 23 -13.56 -60.53 62.68
CA TYR A 23 -12.70 -59.67 61.87
C TYR A 23 -13.26 -59.44 60.47
N PHE A 24 -12.92 -58.29 59.90
CA PHE A 24 -13.27 -57.90 58.53
C PHE A 24 -12.20 -56.93 57.98
N ASP A 25 -11.76 -57.15 56.75
CA ASP A 25 -10.79 -56.29 56.07
C ASP A 25 -11.53 -55.21 55.26
N ILE A 26 -11.39 -53.95 55.65
CA ILE A 26 -12.00 -52.80 54.96
C ILE A 26 -10.92 -51.86 54.41
N THR A 27 -11.01 -51.56 53.12
CA THR A 27 -10.31 -50.43 52.48
C THR A 27 -11.24 -49.23 52.47
N VAL A 28 -10.77 -48.08 52.92
CA VAL A 28 -11.49 -46.80 52.79
C VAL A 28 -11.26 -46.27 51.37
N ASP A 29 -12.33 -45.87 50.70
CA ASP A 29 -12.25 -45.17 49.41
C ASP A 29 -12.13 -43.66 49.64
N ASP A 30 -11.47 -42.94 48.73
CA ASP A 30 -11.22 -41.48 48.88
C ASP A 30 -12.55 -40.70 48.80
N ASP A 31 -13.48 -41.19 47.97
CA ASP A 31 -14.88 -40.73 47.86
C ASP A 31 -15.70 -40.85 49.17
N TRP A 32 -15.20 -41.52 50.22
CA TRP A 32 -15.88 -41.65 51.52
C TRP A 32 -15.45 -40.59 52.54
N VAL A 33 -14.53 -39.70 52.17
CA VAL A 33 -13.87 -38.71 53.02
C VAL A 33 -14.06 -37.33 52.41
N ARG A 34 -14.15 -36.26 53.22
CA ARG A 34 -14.10 -34.89 52.65
C ARG A 34 -12.67 -34.43 52.42
N GLU A 35 -12.50 -33.48 51.49
CA GLU A 35 -11.19 -32.89 51.19
C GLU A 35 -10.54 -32.14 52.37
N ASP A 36 -11.25 -31.92 53.48
CA ASP A 36 -10.81 -31.23 54.69
C ASP A 36 -10.76 -32.10 55.96
N GLU A 37 -10.90 -33.43 55.86
CA GLU A 37 -10.94 -34.35 57.02
C GLU A 37 -9.61 -35.11 57.25
N ASP A 38 -8.83 -34.70 58.26
CA ASP A 38 -7.55 -35.36 58.67
C ASP A 38 -7.73 -36.84 59.11
N TYR A 39 -8.94 -37.22 59.52
CA TYR A 39 -9.26 -38.57 60.00
C TYR A 39 -10.76 -38.87 59.85
N THR A 40 -11.08 -40.16 59.65
CA THR A 40 -12.46 -40.67 59.68
C THR A 40 -12.65 -41.71 60.80
N LEU A 41 -13.91 -41.98 61.12
CA LEU A 41 -14.36 -42.87 62.19
C LEU A 41 -15.22 -44.01 61.62
N ILE A 42 -14.64 -45.20 61.51
CA ILE A 42 -15.36 -46.40 61.06
C ILE A 42 -16.05 -47.05 62.26
N TYR A 43 -17.39 -47.05 62.24
CA TYR A 43 -18.23 -47.76 63.21
C TYR A 43 -18.71 -49.08 62.60
N ALA A 44 -18.37 -50.21 63.22
CA ALA A 44 -18.67 -51.53 62.66
C ALA A 44 -19.26 -52.50 63.69
N ARG A 45 -20.14 -53.39 63.22
CA ARG A 45 -20.82 -54.43 64.02
C ARG A 45 -21.07 -55.67 63.16
N ALA A 46 -20.92 -56.86 63.74
CA ALA A 46 -21.30 -58.12 63.12
C ALA A 46 -22.67 -58.59 63.62
N LEU A 47 -23.37 -59.42 62.82
CA LEU A 47 -24.51 -60.23 63.26
C LEU A 47 -24.32 -61.68 62.80
N ASN A 48 -24.81 -62.64 63.60
CA ASN A 48 -24.88 -64.05 63.22
C ASN A 48 -26.23 -64.40 62.53
N GLU A 49 -26.33 -65.61 61.97
CA GLU A 49 -27.56 -66.09 61.30
C GLU A 49 -28.79 -66.17 62.22
N ASP A 50 -28.59 -66.30 63.54
CA ASP A 50 -29.66 -66.29 64.56
C ASP A 50 -30.10 -64.87 64.97
N GLY A 51 -29.41 -63.82 64.49
CA GLY A 51 -29.75 -62.40 64.71
C GLY A 51 -29.15 -61.78 65.97
N GLU A 52 -28.18 -62.42 66.62
CA GLU A 52 -27.39 -61.83 67.70
C GLU A 52 -26.33 -60.88 67.13
N ALA A 53 -26.17 -59.71 67.74
CA ALA A 53 -25.25 -58.66 67.29
C ALA A 53 -24.03 -58.53 68.22
N SER A 54 -22.87 -58.22 67.65
CA SER A 54 -21.67 -57.85 68.40
C SER A 54 -21.84 -56.51 69.10
N PHE A 55 -20.91 -56.17 70.00
CA PHE A 55 -20.67 -54.77 70.34
C PHE A 55 -20.21 -54.00 69.09
N ILE A 56 -20.45 -52.68 69.09
CA ILE A 56 -19.93 -51.78 68.05
C ILE A 56 -18.44 -51.56 68.35
N ASP A 57 -17.58 -51.89 67.38
CA ASP A 57 -16.18 -51.49 67.38
C ASP A 57 -16.01 -50.17 66.63
N VAL A 58 -15.00 -49.38 67.01
CA VAL A 58 -14.76 -48.04 66.44
C VAL A 58 -13.28 -47.88 66.12
N ARG A 59 -12.97 -47.59 64.85
CA ARG A 59 -11.61 -47.40 64.35
C ARG A 59 -11.42 -45.97 63.85
N VAL A 60 -10.36 -45.32 64.33
CA VAL A 60 -9.87 -44.06 63.78
C VAL A 60 -8.91 -44.39 62.65
N VAL A 61 -9.19 -43.90 61.44
CA VAL A 61 -8.26 -43.95 60.30
C VAL A 61 -7.81 -42.53 60.03
N ARG A 62 -6.50 -42.30 59.96
CA ARG A 62 -5.90 -40.99 59.62
C ARG A 62 -5.48 -40.99 58.16
N PHE A 63 -5.58 -39.83 57.52
CA PHE A 63 -5.11 -39.63 56.16
C PHE A 63 -3.82 -38.82 56.16
N ALA A 64 -2.97 -39.08 55.18
CA ALA A 64 -1.74 -38.34 54.96
C ALA A 64 -1.73 -37.89 53.50
N ARG A 65 -1.56 -36.59 53.27
CA ARG A 65 -1.54 -35.99 51.94
C ARG A 65 -0.13 -35.51 51.64
N MET A 66 0.35 -35.78 50.43
CA MET A 66 1.70 -35.44 49.97
C MET A 66 1.61 -34.41 48.85
N THR A 67 1.97 -33.16 49.15
CA THR A 67 1.98 -32.05 48.20
C THR A 67 3.39 -31.50 48.01
N VAL A 68 3.67 -30.99 46.82
CA VAL A 68 4.96 -30.40 46.43
C VAL A 68 4.69 -29.02 45.83
N SER A 69 5.56 -28.06 46.11
CA SER A 69 5.58 -26.76 45.48
C SER A 69 6.95 -26.50 44.85
N ILE A 70 6.98 -25.73 43.76
CA ILE A 70 8.21 -25.17 43.19
C ILE A 70 8.19 -23.68 43.51
N THR A 71 9.23 -23.16 44.14
CA THR A 71 9.39 -21.74 44.46
C THR A 71 10.21 -21.07 43.35
N GLU A 72 11.41 -21.59 43.09
CA GLU A 72 12.38 -21.04 42.14
C GLU A 72 12.73 -22.06 41.05
N PRO A 73 13.10 -21.62 39.83
CA PRO A 73 13.02 -20.25 39.33
C PRO A 73 11.56 -19.81 39.09
N SER A 74 11.33 -18.49 39.12
CA SER A 74 10.00 -17.90 38.90
C SER A 74 9.49 -18.11 37.47
N LEU A 75 8.17 -18.22 37.31
CA LEU A 75 7.54 -18.31 36.00
C LEU A 75 7.80 -17.03 35.18
N GLY A 76 8.22 -17.20 33.92
CA GLY A 76 8.59 -16.11 33.03
C GLY A 76 10.10 -15.87 32.91
N THR A 77 10.90 -16.37 33.86
CA THR A 77 12.37 -16.35 33.78
C THR A 77 12.86 -17.29 32.67
N ALA A 78 13.81 -16.82 31.86
CA ALA A 78 14.51 -17.62 30.86
C ALA A 78 15.68 -18.37 31.51
N LEU A 79 15.87 -19.63 31.13
CA LEU A 79 16.85 -20.54 31.72
C LEU A 79 18.12 -20.58 30.86
N VAL A 80 19.27 -20.31 31.48
CA VAL A 80 20.56 -20.13 30.80
C VAL A 80 21.66 -20.82 31.62
N GLY A 81 22.34 -21.80 31.03
CA GLY A 81 23.42 -22.53 31.73
C GLY A 81 22.92 -23.35 32.93
N LEU A 82 23.60 -23.21 34.07
CA LEU A 82 23.25 -23.93 35.30
C LEU A 82 22.17 -23.18 36.09
N VAL A 83 21.05 -23.85 36.33
CA VAL A 83 19.84 -23.33 36.97
C VAL A 83 19.52 -24.14 38.21
N ASP A 84 19.37 -23.46 39.34
CA ASP A 84 18.91 -24.07 40.60
C ASP A 84 17.38 -24.01 40.68
N PHE A 85 16.76 -25.16 40.91
CA PHE A 85 15.35 -25.32 41.25
C PHE A 85 15.21 -25.48 42.77
N SER A 86 14.28 -24.76 43.38
CA SER A 86 13.99 -24.85 44.82
C SER A 86 12.50 -24.93 45.09
N GLY A 87 12.11 -25.50 46.22
CA GLY A 87 10.69 -25.62 46.58
C GLY A 87 10.45 -26.18 47.98
N THR A 88 9.19 -26.50 48.26
CA THR A 88 8.79 -27.21 49.47
C THR A 88 8.06 -28.51 49.15
N VAL A 89 8.07 -29.42 50.11
CA VAL A 89 7.21 -30.59 50.19
C VAL A 89 6.54 -30.61 51.56
N GLU A 90 5.30 -31.07 51.60
CA GLU A 90 4.53 -31.27 52.82
C GLU A 90 3.83 -32.63 52.75
N GLY A 91 3.97 -33.43 53.81
CA GLY A 91 3.37 -34.75 53.90
C GLY A 91 3.98 -35.61 55.00
N THR A 92 4.10 -36.92 54.73
CA THR A 92 4.60 -37.92 55.68
C THR A 92 5.66 -38.82 55.07
N ASP A 93 6.52 -39.40 55.91
CA ASP A 93 7.56 -40.37 55.56
C ASP A 93 8.46 -39.95 54.39
N HIS A 94 8.98 -38.72 54.42
CA HIS A 94 9.80 -38.14 53.36
C HIS A 94 11.04 -38.99 53.02
N ASP A 95 11.29 -39.24 51.72
CA ASP A 95 12.47 -39.99 51.23
C ASP A 95 13.25 -39.20 50.14
N ARG A 96 12.62 -38.84 49.01
CA ARG A 96 13.34 -38.10 47.94
C ARG A 96 12.45 -37.28 47.00
N ILE A 97 13.04 -36.28 46.35
CA ILE A 97 12.45 -35.56 45.22
C ILE A 97 12.94 -36.16 43.91
N GLU A 98 12.00 -36.40 43.00
CA GLU A 98 12.29 -36.79 41.61
C GLU A 98 11.81 -35.71 40.64
N TYR A 99 12.63 -35.41 39.63
CA TYR A 99 12.30 -34.45 38.57
C TYR A 99 12.44 -35.07 37.18
N LYS A 100 11.90 -34.39 36.17
CA LYS A 100 12.18 -34.67 34.76
C LYS A 100 11.90 -33.49 33.83
N VAL A 101 12.50 -33.52 32.65
CA VAL A 101 12.33 -32.53 31.59
C VAL A 101 11.47 -33.12 30.47
N GLY A 102 10.55 -32.32 29.92
CA GLY A 102 9.78 -32.63 28.71
C GLY A 102 8.99 -33.95 28.78
N GLY A 103 9.57 -35.01 28.21
CA GLY A 103 9.04 -36.36 28.13
C GLY A 103 9.92 -37.45 28.76
N ASP A 104 11.05 -37.07 29.37
CA ASP A 104 12.12 -37.99 29.78
C ASP A 104 11.76 -38.87 30.99
N ASP A 105 12.67 -39.79 31.32
CA ASP A 105 12.61 -40.60 32.54
C ASP A 105 12.82 -39.73 33.80
N TRP A 106 12.32 -40.23 34.94
CA TRP A 106 12.48 -39.58 36.24
C TRP A 106 13.91 -39.70 36.75
N GLN A 107 14.48 -38.57 37.18
CA GLN A 107 15.82 -38.45 37.75
C GLN A 107 15.73 -38.02 39.23
N LEU A 108 16.72 -38.41 40.04
CA LEU A 108 16.85 -37.94 41.41
C LEU A 108 17.21 -36.44 41.41
N GLY A 109 16.42 -35.63 42.10
CA GLY A 109 16.69 -34.21 42.31
C GLY A 109 17.42 -33.98 43.64
N ASP A 110 16.77 -34.37 44.74
CA ASP A 110 17.24 -34.11 46.11
C ASP A 110 16.88 -35.28 47.05
N ASP A 111 17.75 -35.60 48.01
CA ASP A 111 17.56 -36.65 49.01
C ASP A 111 17.02 -36.00 50.29
N LEU A 112 15.78 -36.33 50.67
CA LEU A 112 15.11 -35.73 51.82
C LEU A 112 15.58 -36.38 53.13
N GLN A 113 15.58 -35.62 54.23
CA GLN A 113 15.79 -36.21 55.55
C GLN A 113 14.49 -36.87 56.01
N GLU A 114 14.57 -38.14 56.44
CA GLU A 114 13.44 -38.93 56.99
C GLU A 114 12.66 -38.11 58.03
N GLN A 115 11.39 -37.83 57.73
CA GLN A 115 10.48 -37.07 58.57
C GLN A 115 9.10 -37.72 58.55
N GLU A 116 8.59 -38.13 59.73
CA GLU A 116 7.29 -38.80 59.87
C GLU A 116 6.13 -37.92 59.38
N GLU A 117 6.14 -36.61 59.69
CA GLU A 117 5.09 -35.65 59.30
C GLU A 117 5.63 -34.20 59.24
N GLY A 118 5.21 -33.42 58.24
CA GLY A 118 5.37 -31.96 58.19
C GLY A 118 5.93 -31.39 56.89
N THR A 119 6.40 -30.13 56.92
CA THR A 119 6.94 -29.40 55.76
C THR A 119 8.47 -29.41 55.73
N GLN A 120 9.06 -29.58 54.55
CA GLN A 120 10.50 -29.58 54.29
C GLN A 120 10.84 -28.82 53.01
N SER A 121 12.01 -28.18 52.94
CA SER A 121 12.53 -27.54 51.73
C SER A 121 13.40 -28.50 50.91
N TRP A 122 13.37 -28.39 49.59
CA TRP A 122 14.22 -29.16 48.67
C TRP A 122 14.88 -28.25 47.63
N SER A 123 16.00 -28.69 47.06
CA SER A 123 16.71 -27.98 45.98
C SER A 123 17.56 -28.90 45.09
N PHE A 124 17.56 -28.67 43.77
CA PHE A 124 18.45 -29.36 42.83
C PHE A 124 18.93 -28.44 41.70
N SER A 125 20.15 -28.67 41.19
CA SER A 125 20.69 -27.94 40.04
C SER A 125 20.47 -28.73 38.74
N TRP A 126 20.07 -28.04 37.67
CA TRP A 126 19.93 -28.59 36.32
C TRP A 126 20.66 -27.70 35.30
N ASP A 127 21.20 -28.31 34.24
CA ASP A 127 21.99 -27.64 33.22
C ASP A 127 21.20 -27.55 31.91
N SER A 128 20.76 -26.34 31.56
CA SER A 128 19.90 -26.08 30.40
C SER A 128 20.62 -26.18 29.06
N THR A 129 21.96 -26.31 29.04
CA THR A 129 22.72 -26.55 27.79
C THR A 129 22.54 -27.98 27.25
N GLN A 130 21.90 -28.87 28.04
CA GLN A 130 21.60 -30.24 27.65
C GLN A 130 20.36 -30.36 26.73
N VAL A 131 19.63 -29.26 26.52
CA VAL A 131 18.47 -29.19 25.61
C VAL A 131 18.60 -28.00 24.66
N SER A 132 17.96 -28.08 23.50
CA SER A 132 17.88 -26.96 22.54
C SER A 132 16.99 -25.84 23.07
N ASP A 133 17.32 -24.59 22.77
CA ASP A 133 16.55 -23.41 23.16
C ASP A 133 15.07 -23.46 22.73
N GLY A 134 14.19 -22.84 23.53
CA GLY A 134 12.74 -22.87 23.37
C GLY A 134 12.00 -23.35 24.63
N SER A 135 10.75 -23.81 24.45
CA SER A 135 9.81 -24.06 25.55
C SER A 135 9.91 -25.48 26.11
N HIS A 136 10.32 -25.62 27.37
CA HIS A 136 10.53 -26.90 28.05
C HIS A 136 9.65 -27.04 29.30
N ARG A 137 9.10 -28.24 29.51
CA ARG A 137 8.22 -28.54 30.65
C ARG A 137 8.95 -29.35 31.73
N ILE A 138 9.29 -28.71 32.84
CA ILE A 138 9.83 -29.35 34.04
C ILE A 138 8.67 -29.98 34.83
N SER A 139 8.88 -31.20 35.32
CA SER A 139 7.94 -31.91 36.19
C SER A 139 8.65 -32.37 37.46
N VAL A 140 8.03 -32.24 38.64
CA VAL A 140 8.61 -32.58 39.94
C VAL A 140 7.59 -33.33 40.80
N ARG A 141 8.05 -34.30 41.60
CA ARG A 141 7.27 -35.06 42.59
C ARG A 141 8.13 -35.44 43.79
N MET A 142 7.50 -35.73 44.93
CA MET A 142 8.14 -36.43 46.05
C MET A 142 7.80 -37.92 45.98
N VAL A 143 8.70 -38.77 46.47
CA VAL A 143 8.45 -40.18 46.76
C VAL A 143 8.76 -40.41 48.24
N ASN A 144 7.88 -41.12 48.95
CA ASN A 144 8.04 -41.43 50.37
C ASN A 144 8.79 -42.77 50.58
N THR A 145 9.17 -43.07 51.82
CA THR A 145 9.92 -44.30 52.17
C THR A 145 9.19 -45.61 51.79
N SER A 146 7.86 -45.56 51.67
CA SER A 146 7.02 -46.67 51.21
C SER A 146 6.93 -46.80 49.68
N GLY A 147 7.56 -45.91 48.93
CA GLY A 147 7.57 -45.90 47.46
C GLY A 147 6.31 -45.28 46.81
N VAL A 148 5.43 -44.65 47.59
CA VAL A 148 4.27 -43.90 47.09
C VAL A 148 4.75 -42.52 46.63
N ALA A 149 4.24 -42.03 45.50
CA ALA A 149 4.60 -40.74 44.94
C ALA A 149 3.49 -39.69 45.16
N SER A 150 3.89 -38.43 45.32
CA SER A 150 2.98 -37.28 45.35
C SER A 150 2.34 -37.03 43.98
N ASP A 151 1.37 -36.12 43.96
CA ASP A 151 0.98 -35.46 42.72
C ASP A 151 2.17 -34.79 42.02
N VAL A 152 2.07 -34.69 40.70
CA VAL A 152 3.16 -34.20 39.84
C VAL A 152 2.94 -32.73 39.49
N VAL A 153 3.73 -31.85 40.13
CA VAL A 153 3.84 -30.43 39.77
C VAL A 153 4.46 -30.33 38.38
N LYS A 154 3.93 -29.44 37.54
CA LYS A 154 4.43 -29.19 36.18
C LYS A 154 4.53 -27.68 35.95
N ARG A 155 5.67 -27.22 35.44
CA ARG A 155 5.89 -25.84 35.01
C ARG A 155 6.58 -25.83 33.65
N THR A 156 6.32 -24.78 32.87
CA THR A 156 6.93 -24.57 31.56
C THR A 156 7.79 -23.33 31.61
N TYR A 157 9.02 -23.44 31.10
CA TYR A 157 10.03 -22.38 31.08
C TYR A 157 10.57 -22.20 29.65
N GLU A 158 11.20 -21.06 29.38
CA GLU A 158 12.07 -20.92 28.19
C GLU A 158 13.48 -21.36 28.55
N VAL A 159 14.17 -22.03 27.63
CA VAL A 159 15.63 -22.17 27.62
C VAL A 159 16.17 -21.24 26.52
N ASP A 160 17.20 -20.47 26.84
CA ASP A 160 17.67 -19.28 26.11
C ASP A 160 19.21 -19.23 26.25
N ASN A 161 19.91 -20.27 25.79
CA ASN A 161 21.37 -20.42 25.96
C ASN A 161 22.18 -19.61 24.93
N LEU A 162 21.59 -19.21 23.81
CA LEU A 162 22.26 -18.38 22.80
C LEU A 162 22.50 -16.94 23.32
N PRO A 163 23.69 -16.36 23.11
CA PRO A 163 23.92 -14.93 23.36
C PRO A 163 23.22 -14.07 22.31
N ALA A 164 22.85 -12.84 22.68
CA ALA A 164 22.21 -11.91 21.75
C ALA A 164 23.17 -11.47 20.63
N ALA A 165 22.75 -11.61 19.38
CA ALA A 165 23.58 -11.40 18.19
C ALA A 165 22.76 -10.89 16.99
N PRO A 166 23.35 -10.17 16.02
CA PRO A 166 22.72 -9.93 14.73
C PRO A 166 22.66 -11.24 13.93
N ASN A 167 21.66 -11.38 13.07
CA ASN A 167 21.62 -12.42 12.05
C ASN A 167 21.08 -11.84 10.76
N PHE A 168 21.77 -12.00 9.64
CA PHE A 168 21.41 -11.34 8.38
C PHE A 168 20.86 -12.30 7.32
N ALA A 169 19.68 -11.97 6.79
CA ALA A 169 19.05 -12.70 5.70
C ALA A 169 18.73 -11.77 4.52
N PHE A 170 18.90 -12.26 3.30
CA PHE A 170 18.42 -11.57 2.09
C PHE A 170 16.88 -11.48 2.07
N THR A 171 16.34 -10.38 1.56
CA THR A 171 14.90 -10.17 1.41
C THR A 171 14.52 -9.73 0.00
N GLY A 172 13.40 -10.26 -0.51
CA GLY A 172 12.97 -10.10 -1.89
C GLY A 172 13.79 -10.94 -2.88
N SER A 173 13.66 -10.63 -4.16
CA SER A 173 14.52 -11.16 -5.23
C SER A 173 15.72 -10.25 -5.47
N VAL A 174 16.86 -10.84 -5.87
CA VAL A 174 18.00 -10.08 -6.37
C VAL A 174 17.73 -9.70 -7.83
N GLY A 175 17.71 -8.40 -8.14
CA GLY A 175 17.52 -7.89 -9.49
C GLY A 175 18.83 -7.40 -10.09
N VAL A 176 19.13 -7.80 -11.32
CA VAL A 176 20.24 -7.28 -12.12
C VAL A 176 19.70 -6.30 -13.15
N TYR A 177 20.28 -5.11 -13.24
CA TYR A 177 19.81 -4.01 -14.07
C TYR A 177 20.94 -3.43 -14.95
N ASP A 178 20.59 -3.01 -16.16
CA ASP A 178 21.45 -2.30 -17.12
C ASP A 178 20.80 -0.94 -17.42
N GLY A 179 21.45 0.15 -16.99
CA GLY A 179 20.90 1.50 -17.09
C GLY A 179 19.59 1.71 -16.32
N GLY A 180 19.34 0.94 -15.27
CA GLY A 180 18.09 0.93 -14.49
C GLY A 180 16.98 0.01 -15.04
N LEU A 181 17.19 -0.68 -16.16
CA LEU A 181 16.25 -1.68 -16.71
C LEU A 181 16.65 -3.10 -16.30
N PRO A 182 15.72 -3.97 -15.82
CA PRO A 182 16.06 -5.34 -15.45
C PRO A 182 16.54 -6.16 -16.66
N VAL A 183 17.53 -7.03 -16.45
CA VAL A 183 18.17 -7.84 -17.50
C VAL A 183 18.52 -9.26 -17.02
N ASN A 184 18.48 -10.21 -17.95
CA ASN A 184 18.92 -11.60 -17.75
C ASN A 184 20.27 -11.90 -18.44
N ASN A 185 20.75 -10.99 -19.30
CA ASN A 185 22.04 -11.05 -19.97
C ASN A 185 22.58 -9.64 -20.26
N ALA A 186 23.89 -9.52 -20.49
CA ALA A 186 24.55 -8.27 -20.88
C ALA A 186 25.68 -8.53 -21.88
N VAL A 187 26.12 -7.49 -22.60
CA VAL A 187 27.29 -7.60 -23.49
C VAL A 187 28.56 -7.27 -22.71
N ALA A 188 29.63 -8.03 -22.94
CA ALA A 188 30.95 -7.80 -22.33
C ALA A 188 31.37 -6.32 -22.41
N GLY A 189 31.74 -5.76 -21.26
CA GLY A 189 32.12 -4.36 -21.05
C GLY A 189 31.03 -3.48 -20.40
N THR A 190 29.78 -3.96 -20.29
CA THR A 190 28.68 -3.27 -19.60
C THR A 190 28.89 -3.23 -18.08
N VAL A 191 28.47 -2.13 -17.45
CA VAL A 191 28.37 -2.00 -15.99
C VAL A 191 26.91 -2.29 -15.60
N LEU A 192 26.72 -3.21 -14.65
CA LEU A 192 25.43 -3.66 -14.17
C LEU A 192 25.20 -3.19 -12.73
N GLU A 193 23.97 -2.82 -12.43
CA GLU A 193 23.48 -2.53 -11.08
C GLU A 193 22.83 -3.79 -10.51
N ILE A 194 23.20 -4.19 -9.30
CA ILE A 194 22.63 -5.35 -8.62
C ILE A 194 21.94 -4.85 -7.35
N ARG A 195 20.61 -4.97 -7.33
CA ARG A 195 19.74 -4.45 -6.26
C ARG A 195 19.11 -5.60 -5.47
N PHE A 196 19.15 -5.50 -4.15
CA PHE A 196 18.73 -6.58 -3.25
C PHE A 196 18.39 -6.04 -1.86
N GLY A 197 17.45 -6.70 -1.16
CA GLY A 197 17.14 -6.42 0.24
C GLY A 197 17.99 -7.25 1.20
N ILE A 198 18.32 -6.69 2.36
CA ILE A 198 18.92 -7.38 3.50
C ILE A 198 18.11 -7.04 4.75
N ARG A 199 17.95 -7.99 5.66
CA ARG A 199 17.28 -7.82 6.94
C ARG A 199 18.10 -8.38 8.09
N ASN A 200 18.17 -7.65 9.20
CA ASN A 200 18.62 -8.22 10.48
C ASN A 200 17.43 -8.89 11.17
N ILE A 201 17.43 -10.22 11.30
CA ILE A 201 16.41 -11.01 12.01
C ILE A 201 16.86 -11.49 13.40
N GLY A 202 18.08 -11.12 13.80
CA GLY A 202 18.65 -11.41 15.12
C GLY A 202 18.08 -10.54 16.25
N ASP A 203 18.84 -10.42 17.34
CA ASP A 203 18.47 -9.62 18.51
C ASP A 203 19.57 -8.73 19.11
N LEU A 204 20.57 -8.42 18.28
CA LEU A 204 21.47 -7.29 18.47
C LEU A 204 21.52 -6.43 17.19
N ASP A 205 21.65 -5.11 17.35
CA ASP A 205 21.77 -4.16 16.25
C ASP A 205 23.17 -4.22 15.60
N ALA A 206 23.25 -4.04 14.28
CA ALA A 206 24.50 -4.04 13.53
C ALA A 206 24.85 -2.63 13.01
N ASN A 207 26.15 -2.34 12.87
CA ASN A 207 26.67 -1.03 12.47
C ASN A 207 27.89 -1.21 11.55
N GLU A 208 27.93 -0.50 10.43
CA GLU A 208 28.92 -0.69 9.37
C GLU A 208 29.02 -2.14 8.87
N VAL A 209 27.88 -2.76 8.53
CA VAL A 209 27.83 -4.10 7.91
C VAL A 209 28.46 -4.02 6.52
N TYR A 210 29.55 -4.76 6.30
CA TYR A 210 30.24 -4.83 5.02
C TYR A 210 29.53 -5.76 4.06
N LEU A 211 29.50 -5.38 2.78
CA LEU A 211 28.87 -6.13 1.69
C LEU A 211 29.85 -6.25 0.52
N THR A 212 29.97 -7.44 -0.05
CA THR A 212 30.76 -7.68 -1.27
C THR A 212 29.96 -8.42 -2.32
N LEU A 213 30.29 -8.11 -3.56
CA LEU A 213 29.91 -8.84 -4.76
C LEU A 213 31.17 -9.45 -5.38
N ASP A 214 31.19 -10.76 -5.58
CA ASP A 214 32.22 -11.48 -6.34
C ASP A 214 31.63 -12.06 -7.64
N GLY A 215 32.39 -12.05 -8.73
CA GLY A 215 31.95 -12.49 -10.05
C GLY A 215 32.90 -12.07 -11.18
N GLU A 216 33.14 -12.96 -12.15
CA GLU A 216 34.17 -12.79 -13.19
C GLU A 216 34.01 -11.47 -13.98
N GLY A 217 35.09 -10.67 -14.07
CA GLY A 217 35.03 -9.31 -14.61
C GLY A 217 36.27 -8.48 -14.30
N SER A 218 36.10 -7.17 -14.11
CA SER A 218 37.21 -6.25 -13.79
C SER A 218 36.81 -5.22 -12.75
N ASP A 219 37.71 -4.88 -11.83
CA ASP A 219 37.43 -3.89 -10.79
C ASP A 219 37.21 -2.48 -11.38
N SER A 220 36.15 -1.80 -10.93
CA SER A 220 35.86 -0.41 -11.30
C SER A 220 35.97 0.50 -10.10
N THR A 221 36.93 1.44 -10.13
CA THR A 221 37.09 2.46 -9.07
C THR A 221 35.97 3.50 -9.01
N THR A 222 35.05 3.47 -9.98
CA THR A 222 33.90 4.38 -10.09
C THR A 222 32.59 3.69 -9.71
N TYR A 223 32.51 2.38 -9.92
CA TYR A 223 31.33 1.55 -9.73
C TYR A 223 31.73 0.31 -8.92
N PRO A 224 31.84 0.43 -7.58
CA PRO A 224 32.41 -0.62 -6.74
C PRO A 224 31.45 -1.80 -6.58
N SER A 225 32.05 -2.99 -6.53
CA SER A 225 31.46 -4.25 -6.10
C SER A 225 31.38 -4.39 -4.57
N GLU A 226 32.01 -3.48 -3.83
CA GLU A 226 31.97 -3.40 -2.37
C GLU A 226 31.04 -2.28 -1.89
N GLY A 227 30.34 -2.50 -0.78
CA GLY A 227 29.49 -1.51 -0.13
C GLY A 227 29.43 -1.71 1.39
N LYS A 228 28.72 -0.81 2.07
CA LYS A 228 28.42 -0.97 3.50
C LYS A 228 27.09 -0.34 3.89
N VAL A 229 26.39 -0.98 4.82
CA VAL A 229 25.18 -0.46 5.47
C VAL A 229 25.60 0.18 6.80
N THR A 230 25.25 1.45 7.02
CA THR A 230 25.76 2.23 8.16
C THR A 230 25.22 1.73 9.51
N GLN A 231 23.95 1.35 9.55
CA GLN A 231 23.22 0.86 10.72
C GLN A 231 22.11 -0.08 10.22
N LEU A 232 21.84 -1.16 10.96
CA LEU A 232 20.77 -2.12 10.67
C LEU A 232 20.22 -2.69 11.99
N GLU A 233 19.14 -2.10 12.48
CA GLU A 233 18.52 -2.40 13.78
C GLU A 233 17.81 -3.76 13.81
N GLN A 234 17.51 -4.29 15.01
CA GLN A 234 16.72 -5.52 15.17
C GLN A 234 15.42 -5.46 14.35
N GLY A 235 15.29 -6.35 13.37
CA GLY A 235 14.10 -6.51 12.53
C GLY A 235 14.02 -5.54 11.33
N GLU A 236 14.93 -4.57 11.23
CA GLU A 236 15.01 -3.61 10.12
C GLU A 236 15.40 -4.29 8.80
N SER A 237 14.84 -3.81 7.69
CA SER A 237 15.17 -4.27 6.33
C SER A 237 15.59 -3.09 5.45
N VAL A 238 16.75 -3.20 4.80
CA VAL A 238 17.36 -2.14 3.97
C VAL A 238 17.56 -2.68 2.55
N SER A 239 17.23 -1.86 1.56
CA SER A 239 17.53 -2.13 0.15
C SER A 239 18.88 -1.55 -0.23
N VAL A 240 19.73 -2.35 -0.90
CA VAL A 240 21.10 -2.00 -1.27
C VAL A 240 21.28 -2.13 -2.79
N THR A 241 22.17 -1.32 -3.35
CA THR A 241 22.65 -1.45 -4.74
C THR A 241 24.17 -1.54 -4.76
N LEU A 242 24.70 -2.60 -5.36
CA LEU A 242 26.12 -2.76 -5.70
C LEU A 242 26.30 -2.74 -7.23
N TYR A 243 27.53 -2.62 -7.72
CA TYR A 243 27.82 -2.60 -9.16
C TYR A 243 28.77 -3.73 -9.57
N TRP A 244 28.52 -4.30 -10.74
CA TRP A 244 29.38 -5.29 -11.39
C TRP A 244 29.86 -4.76 -12.73
N TRP A 245 31.14 -4.94 -13.07
CA TRP A 245 31.65 -4.63 -14.40
C TRP A 245 32.00 -5.92 -15.14
N ALA A 246 31.00 -6.44 -15.85
CA ALA A 246 31.02 -7.70 -16.56
C ALA A 246 31.86 -7.59 -17.85
N THR A 247 33.18 -7.72 -17.74
CA THR A 247 34.13 -7.56 -18.85
C THR A 247 34.49 -8.87 -19.56
N GLU A 248 34.40 -10.02 -18.88
CA GLU A 248 34.72 -11.34 -19.45
C GLU A 248 33.44 -12.03 -19.96
N PRO A 249 33.40 -12.58 -21.19
CA PRO A 249 32.21 -13.24 -21.73
C PRO A 249 32.11 -14.71 -21.26
N GLY A 250 30.90 -15.14 -20.88
CA GLY A 250 30.65 -16.47 -20.33
C GLY A 250 29.28 -16.62 -19.66
N THR A 251 29.09 -17.73 -18.95
CA THR A 251 28.04 -17.86 -17.93
C THR A 251 28.75 -17.89 -16.59
N HIS A 252 28.47 -16.89 -15.74
CA HIS A 252 29.20 -16.62 -14.51
C HIS A 252 28.30 -16.80 -13.31
N ASP A 253 28.79 -17.49 -12.28
CA ASP A 253 28.13 -17.56 -10.99
C ASP A 253 28.59 -16.38 -10.13
N VAL A 254 27.67 -15.46 -9.86
CA VAL A 254 27.90 -14.19 -9.15
C VAL A 254 27.41 -14.33 -7.71
N THR A 255 28.26 -14.01 -6.74
CA THR A 255 27.98 -14.21 -5.30
C THR A 255 27.95 -12.90 -4.54
N LEU A 256 26.81 -12.60 -3.93
CA LEU A 256 26.63 -11.57 -2.90
C LEU A 256 26.98 -12.17 -1.53
N SER A 257 27.75 -11.44 -0.73
CA SER A 257 28.10 -11.82 0.65
C SER A 257 27.84 -10.68 1.63
N VAL A 258 27.19 -11.02 2.75
CA VAL A 258 26.97 -10.14 3.91
C VAL A 258 27.99 -10.48 5.01
N ASP A 259 28.58 -9.45 5.61
CA ASP A 259 29.69 -9.54 6.57
C ASP A 259 30.81 -10.56 6.21
N PRO A 260 31.42 -10.45 5.01
CA PRO A 260 32.50 -11.34 4.58
C PRO A 260 33.80 -11.20 5.40
N ASN A 261 33.84 -10.23 6.33
CA ASN A 261 34.95 -10.01 7.25
C ASN A 261 34.76 -10.74 8.60
N GLU A 262 33.61 -11.38 8.82
CA GLU A 262 33.21 -12.00 10.10
C GLU A 262 33.29 -11.03 11.30
N GLN A 263 32.84 -9.79 11.12
CA GLN A 263 32.74 -8.78 12.18
C GLN A 263 31.73 -9.18 13.28
N TYR A 264 30.72 -9.98 12.93
CA TYR A 264 29.63 -10.39 13.81
C TYR A 264 29.59 -11.91 14.09
N GLU A 265 29.24 -12.26 15.33
CA GLU A 265 29.03 -13.64 15.78
C GLU A 265 27.63 -14.15 15.36
N ASP A 266 27.36 -14.10 14.06
CA ASP A 266 26.07 -14.52 13.49
C ASP A 266 25.81 -16.03 13.71
N PRO A 267 24.69 -16.43 14.36
CA PRO A 267 24.38 -17.83 14.64
C PRO A 267 24.01 -18.69 13.41
N ASP A 268 23.58 -18.09 12.30
CA ASP A 268 23.52 -18.78 11.00
C ASP A 268 24.31 -17.97 9.96
N ARG A 269 25.12 -18.66 9.17
CA ARG A 269 25.98 -18.05 8.14
C ARG A 269 25.72 -18.64 6.76
N THR A 270 24.65 -19.42 6.60
CA THR A 270 24.28 -20.08 5.34
C THR A 270 23.35 -19.21 4.48
N ASP A 271 22.65 -18.27 5.09
CA ASP A 271 21.83 -17.21 4.48
C ASP A 271 22.60 -15.90 4.22
N ASN A 272 23.76 -15.71 4.86
CA ASN A 272 24.67 -14.59 4.62
C ASN A 272 25.31 -14.57 3.19
N THR A 273 25.14 -15.62 2.38
CA THR A 273 25.65 -15.68 1.00
C THR A 273 24.55 -16.05 0.00
N TYR A 274 24.44 -15.32 -1.09
CA TYR A 274 23.49 -15.58 -2.18
C TYR A 274 24.22 -15.61 -3.54
N THR A 275 24.10 -16.72 -4.28
CA THR A 275 24.74 -16.91 -5.58
C THR A 275 23.70 -17.08 -6.69
N PHE A 276 23.89 -16.39 -7.82
CA PHE A 276 23.05 -16.52 -9.01
C PHE A 276 23.89 -16.58 -10.28
N SER A 277 23.44 -17.31 -11.30
CA SER A 277 24.12 -17.41 -12.59
C SER A 277 23.65 -16.29 -13.55
N PHE A 278 24.58 -15.63 -14.24
CA PHE A 278 24.29 -14.59 -15.23
C PHE A 278 25.06 -14.82 -16.55
N ILE A 279 24.52 -14.33 -17.67
CA ILE A 279 25.12 -14.53 -19.02
C ILE A 279 25.73 -13.23 -19.55
N VAL A 280 27.01 -13.28 -19.91
CA VAL A 280 27.75 -12.18 -20.51
C VAL A 280 28.13 -12.54 -21.95
N ASP A 281 27.47 -11.92 -22.92
CA ASP A 281 27.65 -12.16 -24.35
C ASP A 281 28.95 -11.53 -24.89
N GLU A 282 29.65 -12.22 -25.79
CA GLU A 282 30.88 -11.71 -26.41
C GLU A 282 30.59 -10.49 -27.30
N ARG A 283 31.31 -9.39 -27.06
CA ARG A 283 31.17 -8.16 -27.85
C ARG A 283 31.72 -8.34 -29.27
N PRO A 284 30.92 -8.11 -30.34
CA PRO A 284 31.38 -8.23 -31.72
C PRO A 284 32.65 -7.44 -32.02
N VAL A 285 33.61 -8.08 -32.69
CA VAL A 285 34.85 -7.41 -33.15
C VAL A 285 34.57 -6.52 -34.35
N GLU A 286 33.72 -6.97 -35.27
CA GLU A 286 33.25 -6.20 -36.43
C GLU A 286 32.26 -5.10 -36.00
N PRO A 287 32.14 -3.98 -36.75
CA PRO A 287 31.21 -2.90 -36.40
C PRO A 287 29.77 -3.37 -36.52
N MET A 288 29.00 -3.23 -35.43
CA MET A 288 27.58 -3.57 -35.35
C MET A 288 26.80 -2.29 -35.07
N LEU A 289 26.25 -1.69 -36.13
CA LEU A 289 25.54 -0.41 -36.04
C LEU A 289 24.06 -0.60 -35.76
N ARG A 290 23.54 0.11 -34.76
CA ARG A 290 22.11 0.11 -34.39
C ARG A 290 21.61 1.51 -34.05
N PHE A 291 20.34 1.73 -34.31
CA PHE A 291 19.59 2.82 -33.68
C PHE A 291 19.02 2.28 -32.36
N LEU A 292 19.46 2.84 -31.24
CA LEU A 292 18.95 2.48 -29.91
C LEU A 292 17.75 3.37 -29.53
N PRO A 293 16.95 3.01 -28.50
CA PRO A 293 15.91 3.88 -27.94
C PRO A 293 16.44 5.28 -27.59
N GLY A 294 15.61 6.32 -27.75
CA GLY A 294 16.04 7.71 -27.61
C GLY A 294 16.95 8.27 -28.72
N SER A 295 17.27 7.51 -29.78
CA SER A 295 18.23 7.96 -30.81
C SER A 295 17.78 9.15 -31.67
N SER A 296 16.49 9.46 -31.75
CA SER A 296 15.95 10.63 -32.47
C SER A 296 15.54 11.74 -31.49
N ARG A 297 16.06 12.97 -31.68
CA ARG A 297 15.67 14.16 -30.90
C ARG A 297 15.53 15.39 -31.81
N THR A 298 14.54 16.22 -31.53
CA THR A 298 14.25 17.49 -32.22
C THR A 298 15.07 18.65 -31.61
N THR A 299 15.03 19.84 -32.22
CA THR A 299 15.45 21.10 -31.59
C THR A 299 14.68 22.26 -32.21
N PRO A 300 13.80 22.98 -31.46
CA PRO A 300 13.40 22.73 -30.08
C PRO A 300 12.75 21.35 -29.88
N ASP A 301 12.68 20.88 -28.64
CA ASP A 301 12.20 19.53 -28.30
C ASP A 301 10.72 19.33 -28.62
N VAL A 302 9.89 20.37 -28.46
CA VAL A 302 8.60 20.51 -29.13
C VAL A 302 8.70 21.56 -30.23
N PRO A 303 8.61 21.17 -31.52
CA PRO A 303 8.50 22.12 -32.63
C PRO A 303 7.14 22.83 -32.68
N ALA A 304 7.17 24.15 -32.86
CA ALA A 304 5.98 24.98 -32.95
C ALA A 304 5.47 25.12 -34.40
N PRO A 305 4.14 25.30 -34.61
CA PRO A 305 3.57 25.55 -35.93
C PRO A 305 4.21 26.75 -36.66
N GLY A 306 4.48 26.57 -37.95
CA GLY A 306 5.14 27.56 -38.82
C GLY A 306 6.64 27.75 -38.59
N VAL A 307 7.24 27.12 -37.58
CA VAL A 307 8.65 27.33 -37.20
C VAL A 307 9.57 26.21 -37.73
N PRO A 308 10.69 26.53 -38.41
CA PRO A 308 11.72 25.55 -38.75
C PRO A 308 12.42 24.96 -37.52
N TYR A 309 12.58 23.64 -37.50
CA TYR A 309 13.26 22.88 -36.45
C TYR A 309 14.31 21.92 -37.03
N ASP A 310 15.30 21.55 -36.22
CA ASP A 310 16.26 20.50 -36.55
C ASP A 310 15.76 19.14 -36.06
N VAL A 311 16.12 18.08 -36.78
CA VAL A 311 15.98 16.67 -36.39
C VAL A 311 17.38 16.07 -36.31
N LYS A 312 17.78 15.65 -35.10
CA LYS A 312 19.06 15.02 -34.81
C LYS A 312 18.85 13.52 -34.62
N ILE A 313 19.70 12.71 -35.24
CA ILE A 313 19.64 11.26 -35.17
C ILE A 313 21.02 10.73 -34.78
N ARG A 314 21.07 9.99 -33.68
CA ARG A 314 22.22 9.27 -33.16
C ARG A 314 22.31 7.88 -33.80
N VAL A 315 23.53 7.44 -34.11
CA VAL A 315 23.83 6.04 -34.43
C VAL A 315 24.89 5.55 -33.47
N ASP A 316 24.67 4.36 -32.91
CA ASP A 316 25.56 3.68 -32.00
C ASP A 316 26.19 2.46 -32.67
N ASN A 317 27.47 2.23 -32.37
CA ASN A 317 28.23 1.06 -32.74
C ASN A 317 28.49 0.25 -31.48
N LEU A 318 27.96 -0.98 -31.44
CA LEU A 318 28.16 -1.94 -30.35
C LEU A 318 29.47 -2.74 -30.54
N GLY A 319 30.07 -2.67 -31.73
CA GLY A 319 31.29 -3.38 -32.07
C GLY A 319 32.58 -2.70 -31.60
N GLN A 320 33.66 -3.47 -31.53
CA GLN A 320 34.97 -3.00 -31.07
C GLN A 320 35.73 -2.16 -32.11
N THR A 321 35.36 -2.22 -33.40
CA THR A 321 36.07 -1.51 -34.50
C THR A 321 35.25 -0.40 -35.13
N ASP A 322 35.93 0.63 -35.66
CA ASP A 322 35.32 1.83 -36.24
C ASP A 322 34.51 1.55 -37.52
N ALA A 323 33.30 2.08 -37.58
CA ALA A 323 32.47 2.08 -38.78
C ALA A 323 32.62 3.39 -39.57
N SER A 324 32.88 3.31 -40.87
CA SER A 324 33.17 4.48 -41.73
C SER A 324 32.43 4.44 -43.06
N ASN A 325 32.42 5.58 -43.76
CA ASN A 325 31.73 5.78 -45.04
C ASN A 325 30.21 5.53 -44.99
N LEU A 326 29.60 5.69 -43.82
CA LEU A 326 28.17 5.49 -43.64
C LEU A 326 27.37 6.67 -44.24
N MET A 327 26.15 6.38 -44.67
CA MET A 327 25.15 7.37 -45.06
C MET A 327 23.85 7.12 -44.31
N ILE A 328 23.27 8.18 -43.73
CA ILE A 328 21.90 8.19 -43.22
C ILE A 328 21.05 9.02 -44.18
N GLN A 329 19.97 8.44 -44.69
CA GLN A 329 18.96 9.13 -45.49
C GLN A 329 17.69 9.31 -44.63
N LEU A 330 17.23 10.55 -44.49
CA LEU A 330 15.94 10.87 -43.86
C LEU A 330 14.87 10.98 -44.93
N ALA A 331 13.75 10.29 -44.72
CA ALA A 331 12.51 10.42 -45.46
C ALA A 331 11.35 10.77 -44.51
N ARG A 332 10.33 11.47 -45.03
CA ARG A 332 9.04 11.64 -44.35
C ARG A 332 7.96 10.85 -45.07
N TRP A 333 6.94 10.44 -44.35
CA TRP A 333 5.69 9.99 -44.96
C TRP A 333 4.95 11.21 -45.53
N VAL A 334 4.25 11.02 -46.64
CA VAL A 334 3.27 11.98 -47.17
C VAL A 334 2.06 11.21 -47.63
N GLU A 335 0.90 11.67 -47.21
CA GLU A 335 -0.41 11.32 -47.73
C GLU A 335 -1.01 12.63 -48.25
N ASP A 336 -1.24 12.71 -49.55
CA ASP A 336 -1.81 13.89 -50.20
C ASP A 336 -2.79 13.42 -51.28
N GLU A 337 -4.07 13.46 -50.93
CA GLU A 337 -5.17 13.09 -51.83
C GLU A 337 -5.23 13.96 -53.09
N THR A 338 -4.70 15.20 -53.02
CA THR A 338 -4.76 16.17 -54.12
C THR A 338 -3.68 15.94 -55.17
N THR A 339 -2.52 15.41 -54.78
CA THR A 339 -1.48 14.96 -55.72
C THR A 339 -1.47 13.45 -55.96
N GLY A 340 -2.22 12.68 -55.17
CA GLY A 340 -2.29 11.21 -55.25
C GLY A 340 -1.01 10.52 -54.77
N ILE A 341 -0.22 11.19 -53.93
CA ILE A 341 1.05 10.67 -53.40
C ILE A 341 0.80 10.09 -52.00
N TYR A 342 1.02 8.79 -51.88
CA TYR A 342 1.01 8.05 -50.62
C TYR A 342 2.34 7.29 -50.51
N GLY A 343 3.22 7.70 -49.60
CA GLY A 343 4.50 7.03 -49.44
C GLY A 343 5.62 7.81 -48.75
N TRP A 344 6.75 7.13 -48.56
CA TRP A 344 7.99 7.70 -48.03
C TRP A 344 8.73 8.54 -49.07
N ILE A 345 8.76 9.86 -48.89
CA ILE A 345 9.52 10.80 -49.73
C ILE A 345 10.86 11.14 -49.06
N PRO A 346 12.01 10.87 -49.72
CA PRO A 346 13.32 11.29 -49.23
C PRO A 346 13.43 12.83 -49.12
N MET A 347 13.95 13.32 -47.99
CA MET A 347 14.16 14.75 -47.75
C MET A 347 15.63 15.14 -47.91
N ALA A 348 16.53 14.43 -47.24
CA ALA A 348 17.95 14.76 -47.18
C ALA A 348 18.80 13.53 -46.83
N ASN A 349 20.11 13.61 -47.04
CA ASN A 349 21.07 12.62 -46.58
C ASN A 349 22.34 13.26 -45.99
N VAL A 350 22.93 12.58 -45.00
CA VAL A 350 24.26 12.86 -44.46
C VAL A 350 25.14 11.67 -44.83
N SER A 351 26.36 11.91 -45.30
CA SER A 351 27.25 10.86 -45.82
C SER A 351 28.70 11.08 -45.40
N GLY A 352 29.47 10.00 -45.31
CA GLY A 352 30.83 10.03 -44.78
C GLY A 352 30.89 10.05 -43.24
N LEU A 353 29.81 9.61 -42.58
CA LEU A 353 29.79 9.51 -41.12
C LEU A 353 30.81 8.47 -40.65
N LEU A 354 31.51 8.80 -39.57
CA LEU A 354 32.37 7.91 -38.80
C LEU A 354 31.68 7.67 -37.44
N VAL A 355 31.53 6.42 -37.06
CA VAL A 355 31.06 6.00 -35.73
C VAL A 355 32.18 5.16 -35.11
N PRO A 356 32.80 5.58 -33.99
CA PRO A 356 33.93 4.86 -33.42
C PRO A 356 33.50 3.49 -32.89
N GLY A 357 34.43 2.54 -32.83
CA GLY A 357 34.28 1.31 -32.06
C GLY A 357 34.55 1.53 -30.58
N SER A 358 34.14 0.60 -29.72
CA SER A 358 34.39 0.69 -28.28
C SER A 358 34.38 -0.68 -27.58
N THR A 359 35.28 -0.83 -26.61
CA THR A 359 35.44 -2.05 -25.78
C THR A 359 34.68 -2.00 -24.46
N THR A 360 33.97 -0.91 -24.14
CA THR A 360 33.25 -0.74 -22.85
C THR A 360 31.80 -0.30 -23.06
N THR A 361 31.55 0.94 -23.47
CA THR A 361 30.22 1.47 -23.84
C THR A 361 30.00 1.33 -25.35
N SER A 362 28.90 1.79 -25.93
CA SER A 362 28.82 2.01 -27.39
C SER A 362 29.65 3.23 -27.82
N GLY A 363 30.19 3.20 -29.03
CA GLY A 363 30.70 4.39 -29.70
C GLY A 363 29.58 5.03 -30.53
N PHE A 364 29.44 6.35 -30.52
CA PHE A 364 28.30 7.02 -31.17
C PHE A 364 28.68 8.20 -32.08
N SER A 365 27.78 8.57 -32.98
CA SER A 365 27.88 9.75 -33.85
C SER A 365 26.49 10.31 -34.16
N TYR A 366 26.41 11.58 -34.56
CA TYR A 366 25.14 12.27 -34.84
C TYR A 366 25.07 12.78 -36.29
N ALA A 367 23.88 12.68 -36.88
CA ALA A 367 23.50 13.39 -38.11
C ALA A 367 22.34 14.36 -37.83
N SER A 368 22.41 15.55 -38.41
CA SER A 368 21.36 16.58 -38.31
C SER A 368 20.68 16.80 -39.66
N PHE A 369 19.37 16.98 -39.63
CA PHE A 369 18.50 17.22 -40.78
C PHE A 369 17.52 18.36 -40.49
N ASN A 370 17.05 19.06 -41.51
CA ASN A 370 15.97 20.04 -41.35
C ASN A 370 14.62 19.29 -41.27
N GLY A 371 13.80 19.63 -40.29
CA GLY A 371 12.44 19.10 -40.16
C GLY A 371 11.47 19.64 -41.23
N ALA A 372 10.35 18.92 -41.41
CA ALA A 372 9.21 19.38 -42.19
C ALA A 372 8.34 20.31 -41.35
N VAL A 373 8.25 21.57 -41.77
CA VAL A 373 7.37 22.57 -41.14
C VAL A 373 5.91 22.28 -41.49
N LEU A 374 5.07 22.13 -40.47
CA LEU A 374 3.61 22.21 -40.56
C LEU A 374 3.17 23.62 -40.16
N ASN A 375 2.05 24.12 -40.68
CA ASN A 375 1.52 25.46 -40.33
C ASN A 375 0.55 25.43 -39.14
N GLU A 376 0.10 24.24 -38.78
CA GLU A 376 -0.92 23.93 -37.75
C GLU A 376 -0.38 22.77 -36.89
N SER A 377 -0.99 22.52 -35.74
CA SER A 377 -0.63 21.38 -34.88
C SER A 377 -0.91 20.05 -35.58
N GLY A 378 -0.13 19.00 -35.28
CA GLY A 378 -0.23 17.70 -35.94
C GLY A 378 1.00 16.82 -35.75
N ALA A 379 1.15 15.78 -36.58
CA ALA A 379 2.25 14.82 -36.50
C ALA A 379 2.93 14.59 -37.86
N VAL A 380 4.26 14.43 -37.85
CA VAL A 380 5.07 14.05 -39.01
C VAL A 380 5.73 12.70 -38.76
N LYS A 381 5.38 11.69 -39.57
CA LYS A 381 6.02 10.36 -39.56
C LYS A 381 7.35 10.41 -40.32
N TYR A 382 8.44 10.00 -39.67
CA TYR A 382 9.80 9.97 -40.23
C TYR A 382 10.36 8.56 -40.31
N ARG A 383 11.27 8.38 -41.28
CA ARG A 383 12.07 7.18 -41.46
C ARG A 383 13.50 7.55 -41.81
N ALA A 384 14.43 7.16 -40.96
CA ALA A 384 15.86 7.22 -41.25
C ALA A 384 16.36 5.83 -41.70
N VAL A 385 17.07 5.79 -42.83
CA VAL A 385 17.70 4.56 -43.34
C VAL A 385 19.21 4.74 -43.33
N LEU A 386 19.89 3.88 -42.58
CA LEU A 386 21.35 3.77 -42.50
C LEU A 386 21.87 2.82 -43.59
N THR A 387 22.97 3.20 -44.25
CA THR A 387 23.63 2.38 -45.27
C THR A 387 25.15 2.52 -45.16
N GLY A 388 25.89 1.43 -45.36
CA GLY A 388 27.35 1.42 -45.21
C GLY A 388 27.89 0.03 -44.87
N THR A 389 29.15 -0.03 -44.43
CA THR A 389 29.80 -1.24 -43.91
C THR A 389 29.55 -1.38 -42.40
N GLY A 390 29.17 -2.58 -41.92
CA GLY A 390 28.77 -2.80 -40.53
C GLY A 390 27.30 -2.52 -40.22
N VAL A 391 26.47 -2.41 -41.27
CA VAL A 391 25.03 -2.15 -41.15
C VAL A 391 24.26 -3.45 -41.37
N GLU A 392 23.64 -3.96 -40.31
CA GLU A 392 22.77 -5.14 -40.35
C GLU A 392 21.42 -4.78 -40.98
N ILE A 393 20.91 -5.58 -41.93
CA ILE A 393 19.67 -5.25 -42.66
C ILE A 393 18.46 -5.15 -41.71
N GLU A 394 18.46 -5.92 -40.63
CA GLU A 394 17.40 -5.99 -39.62
C GLU A 394 17.39 -4.77 -38.66
N HIS A 395 18.45 -3.96 -38.68
CA HIS A 395 18.62 -2.79 -37.79
C HIS A 395 18.99 -1.50 -38.56
N ASN A 396 18.79 -1.47 -39.87
CA ASN A 396 19.17 -0.35 -40.73
C ASN A 396 18.11 0.77 -40.82
N GLU A 397 16.91 0.57 -40.28
CA GLU A 397 15.77 1.47 -40.41
C GLU A 397 15.28 1.90 -39.02
N LEU A 398 15.28 3.22 -38.76
CA LEU A 398 14.61 3.82 -37.61
C LEU A 398 13.33 4.52 -38.08
N ARG A 399 12.20 4.15 -37.51
CA ARG A 399 10.93 4.90 -37.61
C ARG A 399 10.70 5.66 -36.32
N PHE A 400 10.33 6.92 -36.45
CA PHE A 400 10.00 7.80 -35.33
C PHE A 400 9.04 8.86 -35.84
N ASN A 401 8.33 9.51 -34.93
CA ASN A 401 7.39 10.58 -35.28
C ASN A 401 7.85 11.90 -34.64
N VAL A 402 7.26 13.01 -35.07
CA VAL A 402 7.41 14.31 -34.41
C VAL A 402 6.04 14.97 -34.35
N THR A 403 5.56 15.28 -33.15
CA THR A 403 4.45 16.20 -32.97
C THR A 403 4.93 17.64 -33.17
N VAL A 404 4.19 18.38 -33.98
CA VAL A 404 4.25 19.84 -34.04
C VAL A 404 3.06 20.33 -33.22
N ALA A 405 3.32 21.15 -32.20
CA ALA A 405 2.30 21.66 -31.28
C ALA A 405 2.72 23.02 -30.75
N ASP A 406 1.76 23.87 -30.40
CA ASP A 406 2.02 25.25 -29.95
C ASP A 406 2.49 25.34 -28.48
N LEU A 407 3.13 24.27 -28.00
CA LEU A 407 3.59 24.08 -26.62
C LEU A 407 5.09 24.28 -26.51
N ARG A 408 5.54 24.79 -25.36
CA ARG A 408 6.96 24.96 -25.05
C ARG A 408 7.28 24.61 -23.60
N GLU A 409 8.29 23.78 -23.41
CA GLU A 409 8.85 23.46 -22.12
C GLU A 409 9.48 24.69 -21.43
N GLY A 410 9.08 24.91 -20.18
CA GLY A 410 9.51 26.01 -19.32
C GLY A 410 10.63 25.64 -18.35
N SER A 411 10.57 26.18 -17.14
CA SER A 411 11.57 25.91 -16.09
C SER A 411 11.09 24.81 -15.14
N LYS A 412 11.99 23.89 -14.79
CA LYS A 412 11.79 22.85 -13.77
C LYS A 412 11.93 23.43 -12.37
N ASN A 413 10.95 23.18 -11.50
CA ASN A 413 10.92 23.65 -10.11
C ASN A 413 10.86 22.43 -9.17
N GLY A 414 11.81 22.29 -8.25
CA GLY A 414 11.83 21.15 -7.32
C GLY A 414 10.81 21.29 -6.18
N ILE A 415 10.16 20.17 -5.81
CA ILE A 415 9.37 20.05 -4.59
C ILE A 415 10.19 19.27 -3.55
N SER A 416 10.22 19.75 -2.31
CA SER A 416 10.70 19.00 -1.15
C SER A 416 9.51 18.55 -0.29
N LEU A 417 9.38 17.24 -0.08
CA LEU A 417 8.47 16.66 0.92
C LEU A 417 9.18 16.54 2.28
N ALA A 418 8.42 16.24 3.34
CA ALA A 418 8.97 15.96 4.66
C ALA A 418 9.67 14.59 4.73
N THR A 419 10.50 14.37 5.75
CA THR A 419 11.10 13.05 6.01
C THR A 419 10.00 12.02 6.28
N GLY A 420 9.97 10.93 5.53
CA GLY A 420 8.93 9.89 5.61
C GLY A 420 7.66 10.18 4.79
N GLU A 421 7.55 11.35 4.17
CA GLU A 421 6.42 11.69 3.30
C GLU A 421 6.64 11.20 1.86
N VAL A 422 5.69 10.39 1.36
CA VAL A 422 5.73 9.79 0.02
C VAL A 422 4.56 10.31 -0.80
N ALA A 423 4.79 10.64 -2.08
CA ALA A 423 3.70 11.03 -2.98
C ALA A 423 2.90 9.81 -3.46
N VAL A 424 1.59 9.99 -3.57
CA VAL A 424 0.61 8.97 -3.95
C VAL A 424 0.00 9.29 -5.32
N ASP A 425 -0.40 10.54 -5.57
CA ASP A 425 -1.06 10.97 -6.81
C ASP A 425 -0.89 12.49 -7.03
N PHE A 426 -1.14 12.99 -8.24
CA PHE A 426 -1.01 14.41 -8.63
C PHE A 426 -2.08 14.83 -9.65
N VAL A 427 -2.80 15.92 -9.36
CA VAL A 427 -3.87 16.45 -10.24
C VAL A 427 -3.71 17.94 -10.50
N GLY A 428 -3.90 18.32 -11.76
CA GLY A 428 -3.90 19.71 -12.25
C GLY A 428 -5.08 20.54 -11.76
N LEU A 429 -4.94 21.87 -11.84
CA LEU A 429 -5.95 22.87 -11.54
C LEU A 429 -5.65 24.14 -12.32
N ASP A 430 -6.70 24.87 -12.71
CA ASP A 430 -6.62 26.13 -13.47
C ASP A 430 -5.71 27.18 -12.80
N ASP A 431 -5.65 27.20 -11.46
CA ASP A 431 -4.71 28.01 -10.65
C ASP A 431 -3.96 27.14 -9.62
N GLY A 432 -3.23 26.13 -10.07
CA GLY A 432 -2.27 25.39 -9.23
C GLY A 432 -2.19 23.91 -9.54
N ALA A 433 -2.08 23.10 -8.50
CA ALA A 433 -2.25 21.64 -8.51
C ALA A 433 -2.50 21.13 -7.08
N LEU A 434 -3.02 19.91 -6.95
CA LEU A 434 -2.95 19.15 -5.70
C LEU A 434 -1.99 17.97 -5.86
N LEU A 435 -1.13 17.79 -4.85
CA LEU A 435 -0.26 16.61 -4.72
C LEU A 435 -0.74 15.82 -3.50
N PHE A 436 -1.13 14.57 -3.71
CA PHE A 436 -1.56 13.68 -2.64
C PHE A 436 -0.35 12.93 -2.09
N THR A 437 -0.25 12.86 -0.76
CA THR A 437 0.89 12.29 -0.05
C THR A 437 0.44 11.43 1.12
N THR A 438 1.28 10.48 1.54
CA THR A 438 1.07 9.69 2.76
C THR A 438 2.24 9.88 3.74
N ILE A 439 1.90 9.89 5.02
CA ILE A 439 2.82 9.97 6.17
C ILE A 439 2.24 9.06 7.25
N ASP A 440 3.01 8.11 7.77
CA ASP A 440 2.67 7.23 8.89
C ASP A 440 1.31 6.47 8.80
N GLY A 441 0.73 6.36 7.60
CA GLY A 441 -0.58 5.75 7.34
C GLY A 441 -1.75 6.74 7.20
N GLU A 442 -1.50 8.04 7.38
CA GLU A 442 -2.44 9.11 7.03
C GLU A 442 -2.40 9.42 5.51
N LEU A 443 -3.49 9.97 4.98
CA LEU A 443 -3.57 10.54 3.63
C LEU A 443 -3.69 12.06 3.71
N HIS A 444 -2.80 12.79 3.03
CA HIS A 444 -2.70 14.25 3.00
C HIS A 444 -2.88 14.76 1.57
N ALA A 445 -3.65 15.84 1.39
CA ALA A 445 -3.64 16.62 0.15
C ALA A 445 -2.81 17.89 0.35
N ARG A 446 -1.77 18.10 -0.46
CA ARG A 446 -0.91 19.28 -0.47
C ARG A 446 -1.30 20.24 -1.58
N THR A 447 -1.42 21.53 -1.27
CA THR A 447 -1.73 22.58 -2.26
C THR A 447 -0.46 23.17 -2.86
N ILE A 448 -0.37 23.09 -4.18
CA ILE A 448 0.65 23.73 -5.02
C ILE A 448 0.01 24.94 -5.69
N THR A 449 0.65 26.11 -5.60
CA THR A 449 0.17 27.35 -6.24
C THR A 449 0.58 27.43 -7.72
N SER A 450 0.01 28.37 -8.47
CA SER A 450 0.53 28.79 -9.80
C SER A 450 1.99 29.26 -9.78
N GLN A 451 2.51 29.72 -8.63
CA GLN A 451 3.95 30.00 -8.45
C GLN A 451 4.80 28.72 -8.22
N ARG A 452 4.20 27.53 -8.35
CA ARG A 452 4.82 26.20 -8.23
C ARG A 452 5.45 25.95 -6.86
N SER A 453 4.97 26.66 -5.84
CA SER A 453 5.34 26.47 -4.43
C SER A 453 4.24 25.69 -3.68
N LEU A 454 4.67 24.77 -2.82
CA LEU A 454 3.81 24.02 -1.90
C LEU A 454 3.58 24.88 -0.65
N VAL A 455 2.31 25.20 -0.35
CA VAL A 455 1.95 26.23 0.65
C VAL A 455 1.28 25.66 1.90
N GLY A 456 0.76 24.44 1.84
CA GLY A 456 0.16 23.74 2.99
C GLY A 456 -0.50 22.43 2.58
N GLY A 457 -1.20 21.79 3.50
CA GLY A 457 -2.01 20.62 3.19
C GLY A 457 -3.06 20.30 4.26
N VAL A 458 -3.93 19.34 3.94
CA VAL A 458 -5.08 18.91 4.74
C VAL A 458 -5.12 17.39 4.84
N VAL A 459 -5.38 16.87 6.04
CA VAL A 459 -5.56 15.43 6.29
C VAL A 459 -6.91 14.98 5.73
N LEU A 460 -6.88 14.12 4.71
CA LEU A 460 -8.04 13.49 4.11
C LEU A 460 -8.43 12.20 4.83
N GLU A 461 -7.48 11.48 5.42
CA GLU A 461 -7.76 10.30 6.23
C GLU A 461 -6.68 10.05 7.27
N GLU A 462 -7.09 9.64 8.48
CA GLU A 462 -6.16 9.28 9.57
C GLU A 462 -5.74 7.80 9.49
N ASN A 463 -6.60 6.97 8.90
CA ASN A 463 -6.41 5.53 8.75
C ASN A 463 -6.64 5.14 7.27
N TRP A 464 -5.71 5.49 6.39
CA TRP A 464 -5.84 5.24 4.95
C TRP A 464 -5.77 3.75 4.62
N GLY A 465 -6.54 3.33 3.61
CA GLY A 465 -6.67 1.92 3.23
C GLY A 465 -5.61 1.42 2.24
N GLY A 466 -5.04 2.32 1.43
CA GLY A 466 -4.06 2.03 0.37
C GLY A 466 -4.49 2.51 -1.03
N GLU A 467 -5.79 2.65 -1.27
CA GLU A 467 -6.36 3.08 -2.56
C GLU A 467 -6.71 4.57 -2.57
N LEU A 468 -6.50 5.22 -3.71
CA LEU A 468 -6.90 6.60 -4.01
C LEU A 468 -7.31 6.71 -5.48
N ALA A 469 -8.34 7.51 -5.78
CA ALA A 469 -8.63 8.03 -7.11
C ALA A 469 -9.06 9.49 -7.01
N VAL A 470 -8.61 10.32 -7.95
CA VAL A 470 -8.81 11.77 -7.96
C VAL A 470 -9.02 12.29 -9.38
N TYR A 471 -9.89 13.29 -9.55
CA TYR A 471 -10.28 13.80 -10.88
C TYR A 471 -10.71 15.28 -10.81
N GLN A 472 -10.32 16.08 -11.80
CA GLN A 472 -10.70 17.50 -11.91
C GLN A 472 -12.05 17.65 -12.61
N ARG A 473 -13.08 18.13 -11.89
CA ARG A 473 -14.42 18.41 -12.42
C ARG A 473 -14.44 19.67 -13.28
N ASP A 474 -15.39 19.76 -14.21
CA ASP A 474 -15.71 20.95 -15.05
C ASP A 474 -15.95 22.25 -14.25
N ASP A 475 -16.18 22.17 -12.93
CA ASP A 475 -16.39 23.31 -12.03
C ASP A 475 -15.15 23.72 -11.21
N GLY A 476 -13.96 23.19 -11.55
CA GLY A 476 -12.69 23.55 -10.92
C GLY A 476 -12.49 22.94 -9.52
N LEU A 477 -13.29 21.94 -9.16
CA LEU A 477 -13.13 21.15 -7.94
C LEU A 477 -12.55 19.78 -8.26
N ILE A 478 -11.63 19.29 -7.43
CA ILE A 478 -11.15 17.90 -7.53
C ILE A 478 -12.09 17.00 -6.72
N GLN A 479 -12.69 16.00 -7.35
CA GLN A 479 -13.31 14.90 -6.59
C GLN A 479 -12.23 13.92 -6.15
N ALA A 480 -12.34 13.39 -4.93
CA ALA A 480 -11.44 12.38 -4.38
C ALA A 480 -12.25 11.22 -3.78
N ALA A 481 -11.79 9.98 -4.02
CA ALA A 481 -12.29 8.75 -3.40
C ALA A 481 -11.11 7.92 -2.89
N TRP A 482 -11.22 7.35 -1.69
CA TRP A 482 -10.19 6.49 -1.10
C TRP A 482 -10.81 5.35 -0.30
N THR A 483 -10.11 4.22 -0.22
CA THR A 483 -10.36 3.27 0.87
C THR A 483 -9.92 3.88 2.18
N ARG A 484 -10.71 3.74 3.24
CA ARG A 484 -10.27 3.98 4.62
C ARG A 484 -10.42 2.72 5.47
N ARG A 485 -9.79 2.72 6.64
CA ARG A 485 -9.89 1.66 7.65
C ARG A 485 -10.59 2.24 8.88
N SER A 486 -11.65 1.59 9.35
CA SER A 486 -12.44 2.01 10.50
C SER A 486 -12.63 0.85 11.48
N LEU A 487 -12.87 1.13 12.77
CA LEU A 487 -13.08 0.10 13.79
C LEU A 487 -14.58 -0.10 14.06
N SER A 488 -15.01 -1.37 14.06
CA SER A 488 -16.36 -1.76 14.47
C SER A 488 -16.53 -1.71 16.00
N LEU A 489 -17.77 -1.73 16.49
CA LEU A 489 -18.06 -1.76 17.94
C LEU A 489 -17.54 -3.03 18.63
N GLU A 490 -17.30 -4.08 17.85
CA GLU A 490 -16.75 -5.37 18.26
C GLU A 490 -15.22 -5.45 18.07
N GLY A 491 -14.57 -4.38 17.61
CA GLY A 491 -13.11 -4.27 17.44
C GLY A 491 -12.56 -4.77 16.11
N TYR A 492 -13.40 -5.09 15.11
CA TYR A 492 -12.92 -5.48 13.78
C TYR A 492 -12.52 -4.27 12.95
N VAL A 493 -11.42 -4.39 12.19
CA VAL A 493 -11.08 -3.41 11.15
C VAL A 493 -11.96 -3.65 9.92
N LEU A 494 -12.69 -2.61 9.52
CA LEU A 494 -13.59 -2.56 8.37
C LEU A 494 -13.07 -1.59 7.31
N THR A 495 -13.25 -1.92 6.03
CA THR A 495 -12.94 -1.08 4.88
C THR A 495 -14.22 -0.67 4.15
N ASP A 496 -14.35 0.63 3.88
CA ASP A 496 -15.38 1.26 3.04
C ASP A 496 -14.74 2.36 2.16
N ILE A 497 -15.51 2.88 1.21
CA ILE A 497 -15.03 3.96 0.32
C ILE A 497 -15.49 5.29 0.90
N ALA A 498 -14.53 6.18 1.18
CA ALA A 498 -14.79 7.56 1.57
C ALA A 498 -14.59 8.50 0.37
N MET A 499 -15.35 9.60 0.35
CA MET A 499 -15.30 10.61 -0.72
C MET A 499 -15.36 12.04 -0.17
N THR A 500 -14.73 12.96 -0.89
CA THR A 500 -14.87 14.42 -0.71
C THR A 500 -14.61 15.15 -2.03
N SER A 501 -14.88 16.45 -2.03
CA SER A 501 -14.59 17.37 -3.13
C SER A 501 -13.68 18.48 -2.60
N ILE A 502 -12.59 18.78 -3.30
CA ILE A 502 -11.50 19.63 -2.82
C ILE A 502 -11.34 20.82 -3.78
N SER A 503 -11.39 22.03 -3.25
CA SER A 503 -11.09 23.25 -4.02
C SER A 503 -9.59 23.52 -4.12
N ALA A 504 -9.16 24.29 -5.12
CA ALA A 504 -7.76 24.70 -5.32
C ALA A 504 -7.10 25.32 -4.07
N ALA A 505 -7.87 25.95 -3.19
CA ALA A 505 -7.40 26.48 -1.90
C ALA A 505 -7.29 25.41 -0.78
N GLY A 506 -7.26 24.12 -1.12
CA GLY A 506 -7.15 22.99 -0.20
C GLY A 506 -8.39 22.72 0.67
N LYS A 507 -9.53 23.37 0.42
CA LYS A 507 -10.73 23.23 1.27
C LYS A 507 -11.61 22.09 0.77
N THR A 508 -11.92 21.15 1.65
CA THR A 508 -12.73 19.95 1.43
C THR A 508 -14.22 20.19 1.72
N THR A 509 -15.11 19.51 0.99
CA THR A 509 -16.54 19.36 1.35
C THR A 509 -16.72 18.31 2.47
N PRO A 510 -17.90 18.20 3.11
CA PRO A 510 -18.14 17.17 4.12
C PRO A 510 -17.95 15.75 3.56
N LYS A 511 -17.04 14.99 4.17
CA LYS A 511 -16.75 13.59 3.80
C LYS A 511 -18.04 12.75 3.83
N HIS A 512 -18.22 11.89 2.83
CA HIS A 512 -19.34 10.96 2.73
C HIS A 512 -18.85 9.56 2.34
N TYR A 513 -19.62 8.53 2.68
CA TYR A 513 -19.17 7.13 2.66
C TYR A 513 -20.09 6.27 1.79
N HIS A 514 -19.47 5.36 1.04
CA HIS A 514 -20.08 4.52 0.01
C HIS A 514 -19.64 3.05 0.14
N MET A 515 -20.36 2.17 -0.56
CA MET A 515 -20.29 0.71 -0.44
C MET A 515 -20.73 0.19 0.94
N SER A 516 -20.59 -1.13 1.17
CA SER A 516 -20.80 -1.74 2.49
C SER A 516 -19.46 -1.89 3.18
N ALA A 517 -19.39 -1.65 4.48
CA ALA A 517 -18.14 -1.80 5.23
C ALA A 517 -17.81 -3.30 5.42
N LEU A 518 -16.75 -3.78 4.77
CA LEU A 518 -16.31 -5.18 4.78
C LEU A 518 -15.17 -5.40 5.78
N LYS A 519 -15.06 -6.57 6.42
CA LYS A 519 -13.79 -6.96 7.07
C LYS A 519 -12.75 -7.29 5.99
N LEU A 520 -11.47 -7.11 6.33
CA LEU A 520 -10.34 -7.59 5.52
C LEU A 520 -10.38 -9.10 5.21
N SER A 521 -11.13 -9.88 5.99
CA SER A 521 -11.38 -11.31 5.75
C SER A 521 -12.65 -11.60 4.94
N GLU A 522 -13.48 -10.60 4.64
CA GLU A 522 -14.77 -10.74 3.95
C GLU A 522 -14.73 -10.17 2.52
N GLY A 523 -13.82 -9.23 2.24
CA GLY A 523 -13.58 -8.73 0.89
C GLY A 523 -12.74 -7.45 0.85
N SER A 524 -12.63 -6.86 -0.35
CA SER A 524 -11.88 -5.61 -0.59
C SER A 524 -12.40 -4.80 -1.78
N TYR A 525 -12.25 -3.48 -1.70
CA TYR A 525 -12.49 -2.54 -2.81
C TYR A 525 -11.15 -1.94 -3.25
N TYR A 526 -10.87 -1.89 -4.56
CA TYR A 526 -9.59 -1.43 -5.12
C TYR A 526 -9.69 -1.03 -6.60
N GLY A 527 -8.62 -0.43 -7.15
CA GLY A 527 -8.48 -0.07 -8.56
C GLY A 527 -9.53 0.94 -9.02
N PHE A 528 -9.69 2.01 -8.25
CA PHE A 528 -10.70 3.06 -8.48
C PHE A 528 -10.30 4.01 -9.61
N THR A 529 -11.28 4.42 -10.42
CA THR A 529 -11.12 5.50 -11.40
C THR A 529 -12.43 6.29 -11.56
N PHE A 530 -12.33 7.61 -11.65
CA PHE A 530 -13.44 8.53 -11.95
C PHE A 530 -13.47 8.91 -13.43
N ASP A 531 -14.65 9.30 -13.92
CA ASP A 531 -14.79 10.11 -15.14
C ASP A 531 -16.07 10.98 -15.09
N GLN A 532 -16.21 11.97 -15.97
CA GLN A 532 -17.32 12.93 -16.01
C GLN A 532 -17.77 13.31 -17.44
N HIS A 533 -19.09 13.29 -17.68
CA HIS A 533 -19.71 13.74 -18.94
C HIS A 533 -21.07 14.43 -18.68
N ASP A 534 -21.36 15.53 -19.39
CA ASP A 534 -22.57 16.39 -19.21
C ASP A 534 -22.92 16.65 -17.73
N GLY A 535 -21.91 17.00 -16.91
CA GLY A 535 -22.06 17.23 -15.48
C GLY A 535 -22.44 16.00 -14.63
N THR A 536 -22.48 14.81 -15.22
CA THR A 536 -22.67 13.52 -14.52
C THR A 536 -21.32 12.85 -14.32
N MET A 537 -20.95 12.65 -13.06
CA MET A 537 -19.72 11.96 -12.67
C MET A 537 -19.99 10.48 -12.38
N VAL A 538 -19.04 9.62 -12.72
CA VAL A 538 -19.03 8.18 -12.45
C VAL A 538 -17.78 7.82 -11.66
N LEU A 539 -17.89 6.90 -10.70
CA LEU A 539 -16.77 6.10 -10.20
C LEU A 539 -16.98 4.63 -10.58
N ALA A 540 -15.94 4.00 -11.11
CA ALA A 540 -15.86 2.55 -11.26
C ALA A 540 -14.69 1.98 -10.42
N GLY A 541 -14.74 0.69 -10.12
CA GLY A 541 -13.65 -0.03 -9.44
C GLY A 541 -13.93 -1.52 -9.28
N TYR A 542 -12.95 -2.24 -8.73
CA TYR A 542 -13.09 -3.65 -8.38
C TYR A 542 -13.68 -3.82 -6.98
N HIS A 543 -14.55 -4.81 -6.84
CA HIS A 543 -15.06 -5.34 -5.59
C HIS A 543 -14.83 -6.84 -5.59
N ARG A 544 -13.97 -7.30 -4.67
CA ARG A 544 -13.72 -8.72 -4.38
C ARG A 544 -14.50 -9.11 -3.14
N ASP A 545 -15.48 -9.99 -3.30
CA ASP A 545 -16.23 -10.62 -2.21
C ASP A 545 -15.61 -11.99 -1.93
N LEU A 546 -15.37 -12.32 -0.66
CA LEU A 546 -14.87 -13.62 -0.20
C LEU A 546 -15.95 -14.43 0.54
N SER A 547 -17.08 -13.82 0.90
CA SER A 547 -18.00 -14.27 1.95
C SER A 547 -19.47 -14.07 1.57
N THR A 548 -19.84 -14.52 0.36
CA THR A 548 -21.21 -14.44 -0.15
C THR A 548 -22.19 -15.29 0.68
N SER A 549 -23.03 -14.63 1.48
CA SER A 549 -24.18 -15.25 2.20
C SER A 549 -23.86 -16.49 3.07
N GLY A 550 -22.63 -16.64 3.53
CA GLY A 550 -22.17 -17.78 4.36
C GLY A 550 -21.50 -18.92 3.58
N SER A 551 -21.29 -18.77 2.27
CA SER A 551 -20.32 -19.55 1.50
C SER A 551 -19.03 -18.75 1.28
N TRP A 552 -17.89 -19.43 1.40
CA TRP A 552 -16.60 -18.88 1.00
C TRP A 552 -16.44 -19.08 -0.51
N GLN A 553 -16.65 -18.02 -1.27
CA GLN A 553 -16.40 -17.95 -2.71
C GLN A 553 -15.63 -16.66 -2.98
N ASP A 554 -14.48 -16.76 -3.62
CA ASP A 554 -13.65 -15.63 -4.01
C ASP A 554 -14.13 -15.15 -5.39
N ILE A 555 -14.78 -13.98 -5.43
CA ILE A 555 -15.40 -13.44 -6.65
C ILE A 555 -15.04 -11.96 -6.77
N THR A 556 -14.19 -11.63 -7.75
CA THR A 556 -13.94 -10.25 -8.17
C THR A 556 -15.01 -9.79 -9.18
N SER A 557 -15.42 -8.54 -9.05
CA SER A 557 -16.51 -7.92 -9.82
C SER A 557 -16.23 -6.44 -10.06
N LEU A 558 -16.75 -5.86 -11.15
CA LEU A 558 -16.71 -4.42 -11.40
C LEU A 558 -17.99 -3.79 -10.87
N PHE A 559 -17.85 -2.79 -9.99
CA PHE A 559 -18.95 -1.95 -9.54
C PHE A 559 -18.88 -0.56 -10.17
N VAL A 560 -20.05 0.06 -10.33
CA VAL A 560 -20.21 1.43 -10.83
C VAL A 560 -21.18 2.18 -9.93
N ILE A 561 -20.86 3.44 -9.60
CA ILE A 561 -21.77 4.43 -9.01
C ILE A 561 -21.68 5.75 -9.77
N SER A 562 -22.77 6.51 -9.84
CA SER A 562 -22.84 7.77 -10.57
C SER A 562 -23.60 8.86 -9.82
N SER A 563 -23.26 10.13 -10.04
CA SER A 563 -23.97 11.28 -9.49
C SER A 563 -23.89 12.52 -10.39
N PRO A 564 -25.01 13.23 -10.63
CA PRO A 564 -25.03 14.57 -11.22
C PRO A 564 -24.84 15.70 -10.19
N THR A 565 -24.61 15.39 -8.91
CA THR A 565 -24.27 16.37 -7.85
C THR A 565 -23.28 15.77 -6.84
N PRO A 566 -22.05 15.40 -7.25
CA PRO A 566 -21.14 14.54 -6.48
C PRO A 566 -20.81 15.02 -5.06
N ASP A 567 -20.94 16.33 -4.75
CA ASP A 567 -20.77 16.92 -3.42
C ASP A 567 -21.72 16.37 -2.32
N ARG A 568 -22.73 15.58 -2.70
CA ARG A 568 -23.76 15.05 -1.79
C ARG A 568 -23.81 13.52 -1.85
N GLY A 569 -23.33 12.84 -0.81
CA GLY A 569 -23.41 11.38 -0.68
C GLY A 569 -24.78 10.76 -0.99
N THR A 570 -25.90 11.43 -0.66
CA THR A 570 -27.26 10.94 -0.96
C THR A 570 -27.74 11.13 -2.41
N SER A 571 -26.89 11.64 -3.31
CA SER A 571 -27.21 11.82 -4.73
C SER A 571 -26.56 10.76 -5.63
N TRP A 572 -25.54 10.07 -5.12
CA TRP A 572 -24.95 8.92 -5.79
C TRP A 572 -25.93 7.75 -5.86
N THR A 573 -25.87 7.01 -6.96
CA THR A 573 -26.63 5.76 -7.11
C THR A 573 -26.18 4.68 -6.14
N THR A 574 -27.06 3.69 -5.90
CA THR A 574 -26.64 2.41 -5.31
C THR A 574 -25.66 1.71 -6.25
N PRO A 575 -24.61 1.02 -5.74
CA PRO A 575 -23.62 0.35 -6.58
C PRO A 575 -24.26 -0.68 -7.51
N VAL A 576 -23.91 -0.57 -8.79
CA VAL A 576 -24.34 -1.46 -9.87
C VAL A 576 -23.18 -2.38 -10.22
N THR A 577 -23.33 -3.69 -10.03
CA THR A 577 -22.37 -4.67 -10.55
C THR A 577 -22.55 -4.79 -12.06
N VAL A 578 -21.61 -4.25 -12.83
CA VAL A 578 -21.66 -4.27 -14.30
C VAL A 578 -21.06 -5.56 -14.86
N LEU A 579 -20.03 -6.09 -14.20
CA LEU A 579 -19.39 -7.38 -14.53
C LEU A 579 -18.98 -8.12 -13.25
N SER A 580 -18.86 -9.45 -13.32
CA SER A 580 -18.59 -10.35 -12.20
C SER A 580 -17.87 -11.60 -12.69
N ASP A 581 -17.17 -12.31 -11.79
CA ASP A 581 -16.42 -13.54 -12.09
C ASP A 581 -15.17 -13.26 -12.96
N ILE A 582 -14.44 -12.19 -12.60
CA ILE A 582 -13.17 -11.79 -13.23
C ILE A 582 -12.02 -12.43 -12.46
N ASP A 583 -11.14 -13.15 -13.14
CA ASP A 583 -9.93 -13.70 -12.51
C ASP A 583 -8.82 -12.65 -12.46
N ILE A 584 -8.71 -11.91 -11.34
CA ILE A 584 -7.58 -11.02 -11.05
C ILE A 584 -7.37 -10.86 -9.54
N ARG A 585 -6.11 -10.87 -9.11
CA ARG A 585 -5.70 -10.67 -7.70
C ARG A 585 -5.57 -9.17 -7.39
N PRO A 586 -5.96 -8.71 -6.18
CA PRO A 586 -5.84 -7.28 -5.83
C PRO A 586 -4.41 -6.72 -5.78
N ALA A 587 -3.38 -7.58 -5.69
CA ALA A 587 -1.98 -7.15 -5.69
C ALA A 587 -1.40 -6.92 -7.10
N ASP A 588 -2.07 -7.45 -8.13
CA ASP A 588 -1.64 -7.48 -9.52
C ASP A 588 -2.54 -6.61 -10.43
N ALA A 589 -3.68 -6.17 -9.89
CA ALA A 589 -4.63 -5.26 -10.53
C ALA A 589 -4.23 -3.79 -10.36
N GLN A 590 -4.44 -2.99 -11.40
CA GLN A 590 -4.25 -1.54 -11.43
C GLN A 590 -5.61 -0.82 -11.62
N PRO A 591 -5.68 0.51 -11.44
CA PRO A 591 -6.88 1.29 -11.74
C PRO A 591 -7.46 1.02 -13.13
N LEU A 592 -8.78 1.12 -13.24
CA LEU A 592 -9.50 0.91 -14.50
C LEU A 592 -9.23 2.05 -15.47
N GLY A 593 -9.15 1.76 -16.77
CA GLY A 593 -9.38 2.80 -17.78
C GLY A 593 -10.88 3.05 -17.88
N VAL A 594 -11.36 4.25 -17.57
CA VAL A 594 -12.80 4.58 -17.55
C VAL A 594 -13.06 5.70 -18.55
N GLY A 595 -14.18 5.61 -19.28
CA GLY A 595 -14.62 6.65 -20.20
C GLY A 595 -16.13 6.70 -20.33
N LEU A 596 -16.75 7.86 -20.18
CA LEU A 596 -18.20 8.08 -20.24
C LEU A 596 -18.55 8.91 -21.48
N GLY A 597 -19.20 8.29 -22.45
CA GLY A 597 -19.71 8.93 -23.65
C GLY A 597 -21.20 9.28 -23.59
N GLU A 598 -21.77 9.65 -24.74
CA GLU A 598 -23.21 9.89 -24.89
C GLU A 598 -24.00 8.57 -25.07
N GLU A 599 -23.40 7.53 -25.67
CA GLU A 599 -24.05 6.21 -25.77
C GLU A 599 -23.85 5.36 -24.51
N TYR A 600 -22.61 5.25 -24.02
CA TYR A 600 -22.23 4.24 -23.01
C TYR A 600 -21.18 4.71 -22.00
N LEU A 601 -21.10 3.98 -20.88
CA LEU A 601 -19.90 3.91 -20.05
C LEU A 601 -19.01 2.79 -20.58
N HIS A 602 -17.73 3.08 -20.71
CA HIS A 602 -16.68 2.22 -21.25
C HIS A 602 -15.66 1.92 -20.14
N LEU A 603 -15.23 0.66 -20.05
CA LEU A 603 -14.28 0.19 -19.04
C LEU A 603 -13.20 -0.69 -19.68
N LEU A 604 -11.94 -0.36 -19.41
CA LEU A 604 -10.77 -1.22 -19.57
C LEU A 604 -10.40 -1.80 -18.21
N TYR A 605 -10.37 -3.13 -18.12
CA TYR A 605 -10.09 -3.88 -16.90
C TYR A 605 -9.06 -4.98 -17.15
N GLN A 606 -8.41 -5.43 -16.08
CA GLN A 606 -7.38 -6.48 -16.12
C GLN A 606 -7.96 -7.83 -15.68
N GLU A 607 -7.51 -8.89 -16.36
CA GLU A 607 -7.94 -10.27 -16.15
C GLU A 607 -6.78 -11.21 -16.52
N TYR A 608 -6.58 -12.29 -15.76
CA TYR A 608 -5.55 -13.28 -16.07
C TYR A 608 -5.87 -14.06 -17.34
N ARG A 609 -4.84 -14.35 -18.13
CA ARG A 609 -4.95 -15.08 -19.39
C ARG A 609 -4.15 -16.37 -19.35
N ASP A 610 -4.87 -17.49 -19.26
CA ASP A 610 -4.34 -18.82 -19.60
C ASP A 610 -4.10 -18.92 -21.11
N ASP A 611 -2.91 -18.50 -21.57
CA ASP A 611 -2.44 -18.79 -22.92
C ASP A 611 -1.96 -20.26 -23.05
N VAL A 612 -1.71 -20.70 -24.28
CA VAL A 612 -1.31 -22.10 -24.56
C VAL A 612 0.12 -22.42 -24.06
N THR A 613 0.86 -21.45 -23.51
CA THR A 613 2.18 -21.66 -22.89
C THR A 613 2.10 -22.07 -21.42
N GLY A 614 0.96 -21.84 -20.75
CA GLY A 614 0.77 -22.16 -19.33
C GLY A 614 1.53 -21.21 -18.38
N VAL A 615 1.70 -19.96 -18.80
CA VAL A 615 2.25 -18.88 -17.97
C VAL A 615 1.13 -17.87 -17.71
N GLU A 616 0.72 -17.75 -16.45
CA GLU A 616 -0.24 -16.76 -15.97
C GLU A 616 0.28 -15.34 -16.28
N ARG A 617 -0.45 -14.58 -17.12
CA ARG A 617 -0.17 -13.16 -17.44
C ARG A 617 -1.41 -12.32 -17.29
N VAL A 618 -1.23 -11.04 -16.97
CA VAL A 618 -2.32 -10.06 -16.93
C VAL A 618 -2.61 -9.57 -18.34
N GLY A 619 -3.83 -9.81 -18.83
CA GLY A 619 -4.33 -9.26 -20.07
C GLY A 619 -5.18 -8.03 -19.85
N LEU A 620 -5.42 -7.26 -20.93
CA LEU A 620 -6.34 -6.14 -20.92
C LEU A 620 -7.62 -6.48 -21.68
N MET A 621 -8.76 -6.21 -21.04
CA MET A 621 -10.11 -6.52 -21.52
C MET A 621 -10.95 -5.23 -21.54
N TYR A 622 -11.84 -5.14 -22.53
CA TYR A 622 -12.75 -4.01 -22.72
C TYR A 622 -14.20 -4.45 -22.59
N THR A 623 -15.02 -3.67 -21.89
CA THR A 623 -16.47 -3.85 -21.76
C THR A 623 -17.18 -2.50 -21.75
N HIS A 624 -18.43 -2.46 -22.22
CA HIS A 624 -19.24 -1.23 -22.22
C HIS A 624 -20.73 -1.52 -22.00
N GLY A 625 -21.46 -0.51 -21.54
CA GLY A 625 -22.90 -0.57 -21.33
C GLY A 625 -23.44 0.69 -20.63
N SER A 626 -24.72 0.70 -20.26
CA SER A 626 -25.23 1.83 -19.47
C SER A 626 -24.80 1.67 -18.00
N TYR A 627 -24.23 2.73 -17.43
CA TYR A 627 -23.90 2.84 -16.00
C TYR A 627 -25.11 2.64 -15.06
N THR A 628 -26.33 2.71 -15.58
CA THR A 628 -27.57 2.42 -14.84
C THR A 628 -28.01 0.95 -14.88
N SER A 629 -27.31 0.10 -15.64
CA SER A 629 -27.67 -1.29 -15.91
C SER A 629 -26.60 -2.26 -15.41
N SER A 630 -27.02 -3.30 -14.68
CA SER A 630 -26.17 -4.40 -14.22
C SER A 630 -25.97 -5.46 -15.31
N SER A 631 -24.88 -6.23 -15.20
CA SER A 631 -24.60 -7.40 -16.04
C SER A 631 -24.54 -7.08 -17.54
N TRP A 632 -23.52 -6.32 -17.92
CA TRP A 632 -23.19 -6.05 -19.32
C TRP A 632 -22.79 -7.33 -20.06
N SER A 633 -23.04 -7.37 -21.37
CA SER A 633 -22.88 -8.57 -22.21
C SER A 633 -21.83 -8.45 -23.31
N PHE A 634 -21.23 -7.27 -23.48
CA PHE A 634 -20.11 -7.05 -24.41
C PHE A 634 -18.79 -7.18 -23.65
N GLN A 635 -17.90 -8.03 -24.17
CA GLN A 635 -16.51 -8.15 -23.72
C GLN A 635 -15.62 -8.34 -24.95
N TYR A 636 -14.44 -7.73 -24.95
CA TYR A 636 -13.46 -7.85 -26.02
C TYR A 636 -12.04 -7.87 -25.44
N SER A 637 -11.16 -8.71 -25.98
CA SER A 637 -9.76 -8.79 -25.53
C SER A 637 -8.90 -7.80 -26.32
N VAL A 638 -8.24 -6.90 -25.60
CA VAL A 638 -7.54 -5.73 -26.16
C VAL A 638 -6.03 -5.92 -26.19
N GLY A 639 -5.44 -6.35 -25.06
CA GLY A 639 -4.00 -6.47 -24.86
C GLY A 639 -3.59 -7.78 -24.20
N ASP A 640 -2.29 -8.09 -24.28
CA ASP A 640 -1.63 -9.20 -23.60
C ASP A 640 -0.38 -8.69 -22.89
N ASP A 641 -0.05 -9.24 -21.71
CA ASP A 641 0.98 -8.72 -20.78
C ASP A 641 0.86 -7.20 -20.58
N ALA A 642 -0.34 -6.75 -20.19
CA ALA A 642 -0.80 -5.37 -20.36
C ALA A 642 -1.09 -4.63 -19.04
N SER A 643 -0.62 -3.38 -18.95
CA SER A 643 -0.62 -2.56 -17.73
C SER A 643 -0.89 -1.07 -17.99
N HIS A 644 -1.22 -0.34 -16.93
CA HIS A 644 -1.51 1.10 -16.89
C HIS A 644 -2.53 1.58 -17.96
N PRO A 645 -3.77 1.03 -17.97
CA PRO A 645 -4.77 1.38 -18.97
C PRO A 645 -5.40 2.75 -18.72
N VAL A 646 -5.39 3.62 -19.72
CA VAL A 646 -6.03 4.94 -19.71
C VAL A 646 -6.98 5.06 -20.90
N MET A 647 -8.10 5.73 -20.71
CA MET A 647 -9.12 5.98 -21.74
C MET A 647 -9.56 7.45 -21.69
N GLU A 648 -9.90 7.99 -22.86
CA GLU A 648 -10.48 9.31 -23.09
C GLU A 648 -11.60 9.12 -24.14
N VAL A 649 -12.74 9.81 -23.99
CA VAL A 649 -13.91 9.64 -24.87
C VAL A 649 -14.32 10.97 -25.49
N LEU A 650 -14.24 11.04 -26.82
CA LEU A 650 -14.71 12.18 -27.60
C LEU A 650 -16.03 11.83 -28.28
N VAL A 651 -16.99 12.76 -28.26
CA VAL A 651 -18.29 12.59 -28.92
C VAL A 651 -18.30 13.42 -30.21
N ASP A 652 -18.38 12.74 -31.37
CA ASP A 652 -18.43 13.37 -32.70
C ASP A 652 -19.72 12.97 -33.42
N ASP A 653 -20.52 13.97 -33.83
CA ASP A 653 -21.89 13.83 -34.40
C ASP A 653 -22.87 12.95 -33.58
N GLY A 654 -22.53 12.62 -32.31
CA GLY A 654 -23.29 11.75 -31.41
C GLY A 654 -22.84 10.27 -31.40
N GLU A 655 -21.67 9.94 -31.96
CA GLU A 655 -21.00 8.64 -31.80
C GLU A 655 -19.81 8.76 -30.82
N ASP A 656 -19.66 7.78 -29.92
CA ASP A 656 -18.54 7.71 -28.97
C ASP A 656 -17.24 7.22 -29.66
N ARG A 657 -16.23 8.09 -29.71
CA ARG A 657 -14.85 7.82 -30.15
C ARG A 657 -13.98 7.51 -28.94
N LEU A 658 -13.41 6.31 -28.90
CA LEU A 658 -12.61 5.82 -27.78
C LEU A 658 -11.13 5.95 -28.11
N ILE A 659 -10.43 6.82 -27.39
CA ILE A 659 -8.98 6.96 -27.44
C ILE A 659 -8.43 6.28 -26.19
N SER A 660 -7.59 5.27 -26.38
CA SER A 660 -7.12 4.42 -25.29
C SER A 660 -5.65 4.13 -25.42
N SER A 661 -4.97 4.01 -24.28
CA SER A 661 -3.53 3.76 -24.23
C SER A 661 -3.16 2.84 -23.06
N TRP A 662 -2.23 1.93 -23.28
CA TRP A 662 -1.70 0.99 -22.27
C TRP A 662 -0.25 0.61 -22.58
N ILE A 663 0.41 -0.06 -21.63
CA ILE A 663 1.78 -0.59 -21.77
C ILE A 663 1.68 -2.10 -22.01
N GLU A 664 2.25 -2.61 -23.11
CA GLU A 664 2.40 -4.05 -23.39
C GLU A 664 3.85 -4.50 -23.17
N GLY A 665 4.04 -5.51 -22.32
CA GLY A 665 5.34 -6.08 -21.98
C GLY A 665 6.15 -5.23 -20.99
N GLN A 666 7.24 -5.80 -20.48
CA GLN A 666 8.05 -5.20 -19.41
C GLN A 666 9.52 -4.95 -19.81
N GLY A 667 10.22 -4.16 -19.00
CA GLY A 667 11.68 -3.98 -19.07
C GLY A 667 12.17 -3.45 -20.42
N LYS A 668 13.14 -4.13 -21.05
CA LYS A 668 13.70 -3.73 -22.35
C LYS A 668 12.75 -3.90 -23.54
N THR A 669 11.60 -4.54 -23.34
CA THR A 669 10.63 -4.93 -24.39
C THR A 669 9.26 -4.28 -24.25
N SER A 670 9.05 -3.40 -23.27
CA SER A 670 7.80 -2.68 -23.07
C SER A 670 7.47 -1.74 -24.24
N ASN A 671 6.21 -1.71 -24.64
CA ASN A 671 5.69 -0.85 -25.70
C ASN A 671 4.52 -0.03 -25.16
N VAL A 672 4.51 1.27 -25.43
CA VAL A 672 3.29 2.07 -25.27
C VAL A 672 2.43 1.85 -26.51
N VAL A 673 1.17 1.51 -26.28
CA VAL A 673 0.21 1.10 -27.31
C VAL A 673 -1.00 2.01 -27.26
N VAL A 674 -1.36 2.61 -28.40
CA VAL A 674 -2.50 3.51 -28.54
C VAL A 674 -3.50 2.94 -29.53
N ALA A 675 -4.76 2.81 -29.11
CA ALA A 675 -5.86 2.43 -29.98
C ALA A 675 -6.92 3.54 -30.04
N ASN A 676 -7.33 3.85 -31.27
CA ASN A 676 -8.43 4.75 -31.59
C ASN A 676 -9.55 3.91 -32.21
N THR A 677 -10.68 3.82 -31.51
CA THR A 677 -11.79 2.91 -31.86
C THR A 677 -13.15 3.56 -31.59
N ASN A 678 -14.24 2.78 -31.77
CA ASN A 678 -15.59 3.15 -31.35
C ASN A 678 -16.12 2.16 -30.30
N ALA A 679 -17.34 2.36 -29.81
CA ALA A 679 -18.00 1.50 -28.82
C ALA A 679 -17.91 -0.03 -29.10
N LEU A 680 -17.84 -0.46 -30.37
CA LEU A 680 -17.73 -1.88 -30.77
C LEU A 680 -16.28 -2.42 -30.80
N TRP A 681 -15.31 -1.64 -30.30
CA TRP A 681 -13.87 -1.85 -30.46
C TRP A 681 -13.43 -2.03 -31.93
N SER A 682 -14.13 -1.37 -32.86
CA SER A 682 -13.81 -1.40 -34.29
C SER A 682 -13.14 -0.09 -34.72
N GLY A 683 -11.83 -0.16 -34.95
CA GLY A 683 -10.98 0.97 -35.33
C GLY A 683 -9.81 0.56 -36.23
N SER A 684 -8.75 1.35 -36.24
CA SER A 684 -7.48 1.02 -36.89
C SER A 684 -6.66 0.01 -36.09
N GLU A 685 -5.58 -0.53 -36.68
CA GLU A 685 -4.62 -1.36 -35.92
C GLU A 685 -3.89 -0.48 -34.88
N PRO A 686 -3.86 -0.84 -33.59
CA PRO A 686 -3.26 -0.01 -32.55
C PRO A 686 -1.78 0.34 -32.84
N GLN A 687 -1.45 1.62 -32.76
CA GLN A 687 -0.08 2.10 -32.90
C GLN A 687 0.75 1.58 -31.72
N ARG A 688 1.94 1.03 -31.98
CA ARG A 688 2.87 0.56 -30.95
C ARG A 688 4.19 1.32 -31.05
N LEU A 689 4.66 1.84 -29.92
CA LEU A 689 5.97 2.48 -29.77
C LEU A 689 6.80 1.71 -28.74
N LEU A 690 7.97 1.23 -29.14
CA LEU A 690 8.94 0.64 -28.22
C LEU A 690 9.42 1.72 -27.24
N ALA A 691 9.05 1.58 -25.97
CA ALA A 691 9.33 2.52 -24.88
C ALA A 691 9.83 1.71 -23.68
N PRO A 692 11.14 1.37 -23.64
CA PRO A 692 11.71 0.51 -22.59
C PRO A 692 11.55 1.11 -21.21
N GLY A 693 11.08 0.32 -20.25
CA GLY A 693 10.85 0.76 -18.86
C GLY A 693 9.81 1.87 -18.72
N ALA A 694 8.84 1.95 -19.65
CA ALA A 694 7.63 2.71 -19.40
C ALA A 694 6.88 2.12 -18.19
N THR A 695 6.35 2.98 -17.33
CA THR A 695 5.58 2.62 -16.13
C THR A 695 4.33 3.48 -15.93
N GLY A 696 4.26 4.66 -16.56
CA GLY A 696 3.16 5.62 -16.44
C GLY A 696 2.67 6.16 -17.78
N ILE A 697 1.35 6.30 -17.91
CA ILE A 697 0.67 6.88 -19.07
C ILE A 697 -0.34 7.90 -18.58
N HIS A 698 -0.42 9.06 -19.23
CA HIS A 698 -1.48 10.05 -18.98
C HIS A 698 -1.95 10.68 -20.28
N PHE A 699 -3.23 11.03 -20.35
CA PHE A 699 -3.79 11.90 -21.39
C PHE A 699 -3.91 13.34 -20.90
N ASP A 700 -3.96 14.28 -21.85
CA ASP A 700 -4.24 15.70 -21.66
C ASP A 700 -5.12 16.16 -22.84
N LEU A 701 -6.42 16.33 -22.58
CA LEU A 701 -7.40 16.76 -23.57
C LEU A 701 -7.30 18.27 -23.78
N ARG A 702 -7.03 18.69 -25.02
CA ARG A 702 -6.79 20.09 -25.39
C ARG A 702 -7.58 20.50 -26.62
N LYS A 703 -7.55 21.80 -26.90
CA LYS A 703 -8.23 22.44 -28.05
C LYS A 703 -7.77 21.91 -29.41
N GLU A 704 -6.58 21.27 -29.48
CA GLU A 704 -6.05 20.62 -30.69
C GLU A 704 -6.33 19.10 -30.78
N GLY A 705 -6.94 18.51 -29.75
CA GLY A 705 -7.13 17.06 -29.61
C GLY A 705 -6.46 16.47 -28.37
N VAL A 706 -6.26 15.14 -28.35
CA VAL A 706 -5.73 14.40 -27.20
C VAL A 706 -4.21 14.26 -27.31
N TYR A 707 -3.50 14.77 -26.29
CA TYR A 707 -2.08 14.54 -26.11
C TYR A 707 -1.84 13.35 -25.18
N LEU A 708 -0.90 12.49 -25.56
CA LEU A 708 -0.37 11.40 -24.77
C LEU A 708 0.96 11.82 -24.14
N PHE A 709 1.10 11.55 -22.84
CA PHE A 709 2.36 11.54 -22.11
C PHE A 709 2.68 10.13 -21.61
N HIS A 710 3.95 9.75 -21.68
CA HIS A 710 4.46 8.50 -21.08
C HIS A 710 5.94 8.65 -20.69
N ASP A 711 6.47 7.75 -19.87
CA ASP A 711 7.88 7.65 -19.53
C ASP A 711 8.65 6.62 -20.41
N GLU A 712 9.97 6.73 -20.43
CA GLU A 712 10.89 5.81 -21.13
C GLU A 712 12.29 5.89 -20.50
N ILE A 713 12.94 4.75 -20.25
CA ILE A 713 14.38 4.67 -19.95
C ILE A 713 15.15 4.39 -21.25
N ASN A 714 16.02 5.32 -21.65
CA ASN A 714 16.78 5.19 -22.90
C ASN A 714 18.23 5.70 -22.79
N LEU A 715 18.87 5.96 -23.94
CA LEU A 715 20.24 6.48 -24.04
C LEU A 715 20.50 7.80 -23.29
N ASN A 716 19.45 8.51 -22.89
CA ASN A 716 19.50 9.74 -22.12
C ASN A 716 19.12 9.54 -20.63
N GLY A 717 18.98 8.29 -20.16
CA GLY A 717 18.42 7.95 -18.85
C GLY A 717 16.88 7.87 -18.90
N PRO A 718 16.19 7.93 -17.74
CA PRO A 718 14.74 8.11 -17.74
C PRO A 718 14.39 9.50 -18.26
N VAL A 719 13.45 9.53 -19.19
CA VAL A 719 12.86 10.71 -19.81
C VAL A 719 11.34 10.51 -19.88
N HIS A 720 10.62 11.59 -20.15
CA HIS A 720 9.21 11.53 -20.52
C HIS A 720 9.01 12.04 -21.94
N ARG A 721 7.97 11.55 -22.60
CA ARG A 721 7.59 11.87 -23.97
C ARG A 721 6.27 12.61 -24.04
N LEU A 722 6.06 13.26 -25.17
CA LEU A 722 4.82 13.91 -25.58
C LEU A 722 4.49 13.55 -27.03
N GLY A 723 3.22 13.28 -27.31
CA GLY A 723 2.71 13.22 -28.67
C GLY A 723 1.22 13.45 -28.78
N LEU A 724 0.79 14.18 -29.80
CA LEU A 724 -0.61 14.35 -30.19
C LEU A 724 -1.10 13.06 -30.88
N VAL A 725 -2.05 12.35 -30.29
CA VAL A 725 -2.51 11.01 -30.74
C VAL A 725 -3.89 11.00 -31.39
N ALA A 726 -4.68 12.05 -31.17
CA ALA A 726 -5.89 12.30 -31.94
C ALA A 726 -6.11 13.81 -32.12
N ASP A 727 -6.89 14.20 -33.12
CA ASP A 727 -7.32 15.59 -33.33
C ASP A 727 -8.58 15.96 -32.53
N ASP A 728 -9.13 17.15 -32.80
CA ASP A 728 -10.33 17.71 -32.14
C ASP A 728 -11.62 16.89 -32.34
N LYS A 729 -11.61 15.87 -33.21
CA LYS A 729 -12.74 14.99 -33.53
C LYS A 729 -12.43 13.51 -33.29
N GLY A 730 -11.29 13.21 -32.66
CA GLY A 730 -10.87 11.84 -32.46
C GLY A 730 -10.39 11.14 -33.74
N ALA A 731 -9.95 11.85 -34.78
CA ALA A 731 -9.26 11.22 -35.90
C ALA A 731 -7.81 10.86 -35.51
N GLU A 732 -7.32 9.70 -35.98
CA GLU A 732 -6.04 9.15 -35.57
C GLU A 732 -4.83 10.00 -36.01
N LEU A 733 -4.02 10.43 -35.04
CA LEU A 733 -2.70 11.04 -35.26
C LEU A 733 -1.60 10.13 -34.69
N SER A 734 -0.38 10.30 -35.19
CA SER A 734 0.76 9.46 -34.79
C SER A 734 1.88 10.31 -34.19
N GLY A 735 1.60 11.01 -33.09
CA GLY A 735 2.51 12.01 -32.53
C GLY A 735 3.58 11.54 -31.54
N MET A 736 3.45 10.31 -31.00
CA MET A 736 3.99 9.76 -29.73
C MET A 736 5.50 9.91 -29.36
N SER A 737 6.31 10.73 -30.04
CA SER A 737 7.76 10.56 -30.09
C SER A 737 8.59 11.82 -29.80
N ASN A 738 8.01 12.96 -29.38
CA ASN A 738 8.83 14.07 -28.86
C ASN A 738 9.37 13.70 -27.47
N MET A 739 10.62 14.02 -27.18
CA MET A 739 11.28 13.70 -25.91
C MET A 739 11.56 14.98 -25.13
N LEU A 740 11.09 15.04 -23.88
CA LEU A 740 11.19 16.18 -22.97
C LEU A 740 12.37 16.00 -21.99
N ASP A 741 12.38 16.73 -20.87
CA ASP A 741 13.43 16.66 -19.86
C ASP A 741 13.53 15.30 -19.12
N GLN A 742 14.64 15.10 -18.38
CA GLN A 742 14.95 13.87 -17.65
C GLN A 742 14.09 13.68 -16.39
N GLY A 743 13.66 12.46 -16.14
CA GLY A 743 12.85 12.05 -14.99
C GLY A 743 11.74 11.08 -15.40
N PHE A 744 11.26 10.30 -14.43
CA PHE A 744 10.05 9.50 -14.57
C PHE A 744 8.82 10.42 -14.50
N LEU A 745 7.79 10.09 -15.28
CA LEU A 745 6.51 10.79 -15.23
C LEU A 745 5.72 10.30 -14.01
N PHE A 746 5.21 11.23 -13.19
CA PHE A 746 4.43 10.91 -11.99
C PHE A 746 2.97 11.39 -12.10
N GLY A 747 2.73 12.44 -12.88
CA GLY A 747 1.38 12.91 -13.15
C GLY A 747 1.37 14.08 -14.12
N VAL A 748 0.26 14.26 -14.83
CA VAL A 748 0.01 15.37 -15.75
C VAL A 748 -1.20 16.15 -15.23
N GLY A 749 -1.10 17.47 -15.26
CA GLY A 749 -2.19 18.35 -14.83
C GLY A 749 -2.44 19.43 -15.86
N SER A 750 -3.58 19.39 -16.52
CA SER A 750 -4.01 20.46 -17.42
C SER A 750 -4.39 21.73 -16.65
N MET A 751 -4.42 22.85 -17.36
CA MET A 751 -4.88 24.18 -16.92
C MET A 751 -5.52 24.88 -18.13
N ASP A 752 -6.21 26.01 -17.94
CA ASP A 752 -6.94 26.78 -18.99
C ASP A 752 -6.23 26.87 -20.36
N ASP A 753 -4.90 27.05 -20.36
CA ASP A 753 -4.04 27.03 -21.54
C ASP A 753 -2.72 26.23 -21.34
N ASP A 754 -2.06 26.29 -20.16
CA ASP A 754 -0.78 25.60 -19.87
C ASP A 754 -0.94 24.17 -19.31
N THR A 755 0.07 23.30 -19.40
CA THR A 755 0.09 21.97 -18.72
C THR A 755 1.23 21.87 -17.72
N ILE A 756 1.00 21.21 -16.59
CA ILE A 756 1.99 20.90 -15.56
C ILE A 756 2.39 19.42 -15.66
N LEU A 757 3.69 19.16 -15.70
CA LEU A 757 4.27 17.83 -15.65
C LEU A 757 4.91 17.65 -14.27
N CYS A 758 4.38 16.72 -13.48
CA CYS A 758 4.99 16.26 -12.24
C CYS A 758 5.94 15.10 -12.57
N THR A 759 7.21 15.24 -12.20
CA THR A 759 8.27 14.29 -12.54
C THR A 759 9.10 13.92 -11.32
N VAL A 760 9.51 12.66 -11.23
CA VAL A 760 10.38 12.11 -10.17
C VAL A 760 11.76 11.83 -10.76
N SER A 761 12.80 12.34 -10.09
CA SER A 761 14.19 12.05 -10.48
C SER A 761 14.61 10.62 -10.07
N PRO A 762 15.70 10.06 -10.65
CA PRO A 762 16.28 8.79 -10.18
C PRO A 762 16.69 8.78 -8.70
N THR A 763 16.80 9.94 -8.06
CA THR A 763 17.11 10.07 -6.62
C THR A 763 15.86 10.40 -5.78
N GLY A 764 14.66 10.12 -6.30
CA GLY A 764 13.39 10.30 -5.58
C GLY A 764 12.92 11.75 -5.40
N SER A 765 13.58 12.74 -6.02
CA SER A 765 13.19 14.15 -5.87
C SER A 765 12.10 14.55 -6.86
N LEU A 766 10.97 15.04 -6.36
CA LEU A 766 9.86 15.55 -7.17
C LEU A 766 10.17 16.92 -7.80
N SER A 767 9.63 17.17 -8.99
CA SER A 767 9.73 18.45 -9.67
C SER A 767 8.60 18.71 -10.66
N LEU A 768 8.22 19.98 -10.76
CA LEU A 768 7.19 20.50 -11.66
C LEU A 768 7.82 21.25 -12.83
N THR A 769 7.51 20.82 -14.05
CA THR A 769 7.82 21.54 -15.29
C THR A 769 6.52 22.02 -15.93
N THR A 770 6.50 23.24 -16.45
CA THR A 770 5.34 23.78 -17.18
C THR A 770 5.55 23.70 -18.68
N LEU A 771 4.60 23.10 -19.42
CA LEU A 771 4.45 23.30 -20.85
C LEU A 771 3.56 24.52 -21.07
N ALA A 772 4.14 25.62 -21.53
CA ALA A 772 3.43 26.87 -21.77
C ALA A 772 3.00 26.99 -23.23
N VAL A 773 1.80 27.53 -23.49
CA VAL A 773 1.33 27.80 -24.86
C VAL A 773 2.03 29.05 -25.44
N LEU A 774 2.40 28.99 -26.71
CA LEU A 774 3.17 30.04 -27.40
C LEU A 774 2.26 31.15 -27.95
N SER A 775 1.06 30.82 -28.41
CA SER A 775 -0.02 31.75 -28.72
C SER A 775 -0.67 32.25 -27.43
N GLY A 776 -0.13 33.35 -26.90
CA GLY A 776 -0.69 34.03 -25.73
C GLY A 776 -2.19 34.26 -25.86
N SER A 777 -2.93 33.88 -24.81
CA SER A 777 -4.33 33.45 -24.86
C SER A 777 -5.24 34.31 -25.74
N SER A 778 -5.81 33.69 -26.78
CA SER A 778 -6.88 34.28 -27.61
C SER A 778 -8.26 34.05 -26.99
N THR A 779 -8.37 34.07 -25.66
CA THR A 779 -9.65 34.39 -25.04
C THR A 779 -10.01 35.80 -25.47
N GLU A 780 -11.17 35.98 -26.13
CA GLU A 780 -11.75 37.32 -26.20
C GLU A 780 -12.07 37.74 -24.77
N VAL A 781 -11.18 38.52 -24.16
CA VAL A 781 -11.42 39.18 -22.87
C VAL A 781 -12.61 40.12 -23.09
N GLY A 782 -13.82 39.57 -22.87
CA GLY A 782 -15.09 40.23 -23.12
C GLY A 782 -15.10 41.55 -22.38
N ALA A 783 -14.94 42.64 -23.15
CA ALA A 783 -14.34 43.87 -22.64
C ALA A 783 -14.94 44.28 -21.29
N PRO A 784 -14.13 44.36 -20.22
CA PRO A 784 -14.62 44.33 -18.84
C PRO A 784 -15.73 45.36 -18.66
N GLY A 785 -16.89 44.87 -18.24
CA GLY A 785 -18.11 45.68 -18.14
C GLY A 785 -17.81 46.94 -17.33
N LEU A 786 -18.40 48.09 -17.72
CA LEU A 786 -17.99 49.42 -17.24
C LEU A 786 -17.86 49.59 -15.71
N LEU A 787 -18.46 48.70 -14.92
CA LEU A 787 -18.33 48.62 -13.47
C LEU A 787 -17.05 47.89 -13.00
N GLU A 788 -16.64 46.78 -13.64
CA GLU A 788 -15.37 46.07 -13.37
C GLU A 788 -14.18 47.02 -13.58
N THR A 789 -14.11 47.64 -14.77
CA THR A 789 -13.06 48.61 -15.14
C THR A 789 -12.99 49.80 -14.18
N PHE A 790 -14.11 50.16 -13.53
CA PHE A 790 -14.13 51.24 -12.53
C PHE A 790 -13.72 50.76 -11.12
N LEU A 791 -13.90 49.47 -10.82
CA LEU A 791 -13.40 48.85 -9.59
C LEU A 791 -11.88 48.64 -9.65
N ASP A 792 -11.27 48.46 -10.82
CA ASP A 792 -9.81 48.27 -10.93
C ASP A 792 -8.98 49.55 -10.73
N TYR A 793 -9.54 50.72 -11.03
CA TYR A 793 -8.94 51.99 -10.61
C TYR A 793 -9.20 52.37 -9.14
N LEU A 794 -9.91 51.54 -8.37
CA LEU A 794 -10.13 51.75 -6.93
C LEU A 794 -9.16 50.92 -6.07
N PRO A 795 -8.48 51.53 -5.08
CA PRO A 795 -7.51 50.83 -4.24
C PRO A 795 -8.19 49.88 -3.23
N GLY A 796 -7.55 48.74 -2.99
CA GLY A 796 -7.99 47.71 -2.03
C GLY A 796 -8.16 46.35 -2.70
N ASP A 797 -7.67 45.31 -2.05
CA ASP A 797 -7.40 44.02 -2.72
C ASP A 797 -8.64 43.14 -2.91
N SER A 798 -9.74 43.43 -2.19
CA SER A 798 -11.00 42.67 -2.30
C SER A 798 -12.11 43.45 -3.01
N ARG A 799 -12.83 42.75 -3.90
CA ARG A 799 -14.01 43.25 -4.64
C ARG A 799 -15.04 43.92 -3.73
N GLU A 800 -15.26 43.38 -2.53
CA GLU A 800 -16.20 43.95 -1.56
C GLU A 800 -15.69 45.29 -0.99
N THR A 801 -14.38 45.41 -0.72
CA THR A 801 -13.79 46.68 -0.25
C THR A 801 -13.89 47.74 -1.35
N LYS A 802 -13.55 47.40 -2.60
CA LYS A 802 -13.69 48.28 -3.77
C LYS A 802 -15.15 48.75 -3.94
N LEU A 803 -16.12 47.85 -3.82
CA LEU A 803 -17.56 48.17 -3.88
C LEU A 803 -18.04 49.06 -2.71
N ARG A 804 -17.55 48.85 -1.49
CA ARG A 804 -17.84 49.72 -0.33
C ARG A 804 -17.28 51.13 -0.54
N ILE A 805 -16.06 51.27 -1.10
CA ILE A 805 -15.46 52.57 -1.43
C ILE A 805 -16.27 53.26 -2.55
N LEU A 806 -16.63 52.55 -3.61
CA LEU A 806 -17.48 53.07 -4.69
C LEU A 806 -18.83 53.56 -4.16
N GLY A 807 -19.50 52.76 -3.31
CA GLY A 807 -20.76 53.11 -2.68
C GLY A 807 -20.67 54.35 -1.79
N PHE A 808 -19.59 54.48 -1.01
CA PHE A 808 -19.34 55.68 -0.20
C PHE A 808 -19.08 56.91 -1.07
N GLY A 809 -18.27 56.79 -2.13
CA GLY A 809 -17.99 57.86 -3.08
C GLY A 809 -19.23 58.35 -3.83
N VAL A 810 -20.05 57.43 -4.34
CA VAL A 810 -21.33 57.76 -5.00
C VAL A 810 -22.34 58.36 -4.01
N GLY A 811 -22.40 57.89 -2.77
CA GLY A 811 -23.21 58.48 -1.71
C GLY A 811 -22.80 59.92 -1.38
N LEU A 812 -21.50 60.18 -1.28
CA LEU A 812 -20.95 61.50 -0.99
C LEU A 812 -21.16 62.46 -2.19
N LEU A 813 -20.97 61.98 -3.42
CA LEU A 813 -21.32 62.73 -4.64
C LEU A 813 -22.82 63.04 -4.71
N GLY A 814 -23.68 62.09 -4.33
CA GLY A 814 -25.13 62.28 -4.25
C GLY A 814 -25.53 63.35 -3.23
N LEU A 815 -24.91 63.35 -2.04
CA LEU A 815 -25.09 64.39 -1.03
C LEU A 815 -24.56 65.75 -1.50
N PHE A 816 -23.45 65.78 -2.24
CA PHE A 816 -22.91 67.01 -2.84
C PHE A 816 -23.82 67.58 -3.94
N LEU A 817 -24.35 66.73 -4.82
CA LEU A 817 -25.33 67.14 -5.85
C LEU A 817 -26.66 67.59 -5.23
N LEU A 818 -27.11 66.95 -4.14
CA LEU A 818 -28.24 67.42 -3.34
C LEU A 818 -27.97 68.77 -2.68
N SER A 819 -26.77 68.99 -2.13
CA SER A 819 -26.42 70.29 -1.54
C SER A 819 -26.36 71.38 -2.61
N ILE A 820 -25.80 71.12 -3.79
CA ILE A 820 -25.86 72.01 -4.95
C ILE A 820 -27.31 72.27 -5.38
N ALA A 821 -28.17 71.24 -5.46
CA ALA A 821 -29.57 71.43 -5.83
C ALA A 821 -30.35 72.29 -4.81
N VAL A 822 -30.03 72.15 -3.52
CA VAL A 822 -30.56 73.01 -2.44
C VAL A 822 -30.00 74.43 -2.52
N VAL A 823 -28.70 74.59 -2.80
CA VAL A 823 -28.05 75.91 -2.99
C VAL A 823 -28.59 76.62 -4.23
N VAL A 824 -28.85 75.92 -5.34
CA VAL A 824 -29.43 76.48 -6.57
C VAL A 824 -30.92 76.81 -6.39
N ARG A 825 -31.67 76.05 -5.58
CA ARG A 825 -33.01 76.45 -5.13
C ARG A 825 -32.98 77.67 -4.21
N ARG A 826 -32.02 77.76 -3.29
CA ARG A 826 -31.85 78.94 -2.42
C ARG A 826 -31.36 80.17 -3.18
N SER A 827 -30.47 80.04 -4.17
CA SER A 827 -29.98 81.17 -4.95
C SER A 827 -31.05 81.71 -5.90
N ARG A 828 -31.86 80.86 -6.53
CA ARG A 828 -33.05 81.34 -7.27
C ARG A 828 -34.02 82.15 -6.40
N ASN A 829 -34.16 81.80 -5.12
CA ASN A 829 -34.95 82.56 -4.15
C ASN A 829 -34.17 83.69 -3.44
N LYS A 830 -32.96 84.05 -3.89
CA LYS A 830 -32.17 85.16 -3.31
C LYS A 830 -31.47 86.06 -4.31
N VAL A 831 -31.49 85.72 -5.61
CA VAL A 831 -31.01 86.58 -6.70
C VAL A 831 -32.04 87.67 -7.06
N GLU A 832 -33.33 87.45 -6.82
CA GLU A 832 -34.35 88.52 -6.96
C GLU A 832 -34.23 89.60 -5.86
N GLU A 833 -33.61 89.29 -4.72
CA GLU A 833 -33.49 90.20 -3.55
C GLU A 833 -32.08 90.83 -3.42
N LEU A 834 -31.13 90.46 -4.30
CA LEU A 834 -29.74 90.96 -4.32
C LEU A 834 -29.33 91.56 -5.67
N LEU A 835 -30.31 91.92 -6.52
CA LEU A 835 -30.09 92.66 -7.78
C LEU A 835 -30.61 94.11 -7.73
N GLU A 836 -31.31 94.53 -6.67
CA GLU A 836 -31.77 95.92 -6.48
C GLU A 836 -30.89 96.74 -5.51
N GLU A 837 -29.95 96.12 -4.80
CA GLU A 837 -29.05 96.80 -3.85
C GLU A 837 -27.57 96.59 -4.25
N MET A 838 -26.75 97.62 -4.07
CA MET A 838 -25.31 97.65 -4.41
C MET A 838 -24.94 97.63 -5.91
N GLY A 839 -25.63 98.44 -6.71
CA GLY A 839 -24.93 99.21 -7.74
C GLY A 839 -24.01 100.29 -7.12
N GLU A 840 -22.99 100.72 -7.88
CA GLU A 840 -22.13 101.90 -7.63
C GLU A 840 -21.02 101.85 -6.54
N THR A 841 -19.81 101.47 -6.98
CA THR A 841 -18.51 102.18 -6.79
C THR A 841 -17.78 102.25 -5.42
N GLY A 842 -16.44 102.37 -5.51
CA GLY A 842 -15.45 102.42 -4.41
C GLY A 842 -14.51 101.21 -4.51
N ASP A 843 -13.24 101.32 -4.92
CA ASP A 843 -12.09 102.07 -4.35
C ASP A 843 -11.85 101.71 -2.86
N ASP A 844 -10.63 101.36 -2.42
CA ASP A 844 -9.33 101.32 -3.12
C ASP A 844 -8.38 100.26 -2.52
N SER A 845 -7.19 100.09 -3.09
CA SER A 845 -6.14 99.19 -2.59
C SER A 845 -5.31 99.81 -1.45
N GLU A 846 -4.98 99.02 -0.42
CA GLU A 846 -3.71 99.16 0.31
C GLU A 846 -3.26 97.82 0.94
N ALA A 847 -2.01 97.77 1.43
CA ALA A 847 -1.32 96.54 1.84
C ALA A 847 -0.59 96.73 3.19
N VAL A 848 0.43 95.90 3.46
CA VAL A 848 1.40 95.95 4.59
C VAL A 848 1.02 95.15 5.86
N GLU A 849 1.50 93.91 5.86
CA GLU A 849 2.39 93.29 6.86
C GLU A 849 2.24 93.52 8.39
N VAL A 850 2.22 92.37 9.08
CA VAL A 850 3.00 92.04 10.31
C VAL A 850 2.79 92.88 11.58
N MET A 851 2.30 92.19 12.61
CA MET A 851 2.92 92.24 13.94
C MET A 851 2.95 90.85 14.58
N ILE A 852 4.07 90.52 15.25
CA ILE A 852 4.22 89.35 16.12
C ILE A 852 4.18 89.86 17.56
N THR A 853 3.41 89.19 18.42
CA THR A 853 3.55 89.28 19.88
C THR A 853 3.57 87.87 20.46
N LEU A 854 4.57 87.60 21.28
CA LEU A 854 4.73 86.37 22.08
C LEU A 854 4.30 86.64 23.53
N GLU A 855 4.48 85.63 24.39
CA GLU A 855 4.05 85.50 25.80
C GLU A 855 2.62 84.93 25.95
N GLU A 856 2.34 84.00 26.87
CA GLU A 856 3.18 83.47 27.97
C GLU A 856 3.56 81.97 27.79
N ASP A 857 4.53 81.50 28.58
CA ASP A 857 5.13 80.16 28.58
C ASP A 857 5.17 79.59 30.01
N GLU A 858 4.54 78.43 30.25
CA GLU A 858 4.69 77.64 31.49
C GLU A 858 4.59 76.13 31.21
N GLY A 859 5.50 75.34 31.80
CA GLY A 859 5.30 73.91 32.08
C GLY A 859 5.99 72.91 31.13
N PRO A 860 7.27 72.53 31.39
CA PRO A 860 7.98 71.54 30.59
C PRO A 860 7.76 70.08 31.02
N LEU A 861 7.92 69.19 30.04
CA LEU A 861 8.43 67.81 30.08
C LEU A 861 8.65 67.13 31.46
N LEU A 862 8.07 65.93 31.60
CA LEU A 862 8.56 64.89 32.52
C LEU A 862 8.70 63.54 31.80
N SER A 863 9.62 62.73 32.31
CA SER A 863 9.91 61.35 31.92
C SER A 863 10.40 60.57 33.16
N VAL A 864 10.49 59.23 33.04
CA VAL A 864 11.17 58.27 33.95
C VAL A 864 10.32 57.59 35.06
N GLU A 865 10.27 56.26 34.95
CA GLU A 865 10.18 55.14 35.94
C GLU A 865 9.09 55.05 37.05
N ASP A 866 8.27 53.99 36.94
CA ASP A 866 8.14 52.78 37.81
C ASP A 866 8.09 52.81 39.37
N ASN A 867 7.19 51.92 39.86
CA ASN A 867 7.15 51.12 41.11
C ASN A 867 6.65 51.62 42.52
N ASP A 868 5.68 50.83 43.02
CA ASP A 868 5.49 50.23 44.38
C ASP A 868 4.79 50.90 45.60
N GLU A 869 4.17 50.01 46.43
CA GLU A 869 3.62 50.10 47.82
C GLU A 869 2.32 50.94 48.10
N GLU A 870 1.38 50.62 49.03
CA GLU A 870 1.07 49.44 49.92
C GLU A 870 -0.49 49.17 49.94
N LEU A 871 -1.34 48.83 50.95
CA LEU A 871 -1.30 48.67 52.43
C LEU A 871 -2.41 47.72 53.02
N THR A 872 -2.50 46.44 52.62
CA THR A 872 -3.24 45.32 53.33
C THR A 872 -4.79 45.37 53.45
N VAL A 873 -5.50 44.29 53.83
CA VAL A 873 -5.83 43.73 55.20
C VAL A 873 -6.71 42.46 54.99
N GLN A 874 -6.77 41.34 55.74
CA GLN A 874 -6.04 40.62 56.83
C GLN A 874 -6.57 39.13 56.85
N ALA A 875 -5.77 38.08 57.15
CA ALA A 875 -5.54 37.36 58.44
C ALA A 875 -6.77 36.63 59.09
N PRO A 876 -6.62 35.47 59.82
CA PRO A 876 -5.38 34.91 60.42
C PRO A 876 -5.13 33.36 60.38
N VAL A 877 -3.83 32.98 60.35
CA VAL A 877 -3.10 31.94 61.15
C VAL A 877 -3.76 30.60 61.57
N ALA A 878 -3.14 29.45 61.21
CA ALA A 878 -2.78 28.34 62.15
C ALA A 878 -1.97 27.15 61.55
N VAL A 879 -0.88 26.75 62.24
CA VAL A 879 -0.34 25.37 62.44
C VAL A 879 0.32 24.61 61.26
N ILE A 880 1.21 23.66 61.64
CA ILE A 880 1.97 22.68 60.85
C ILE A 880 1.52 21.29 61.34
N ASP A 881 1.37 20.32 60.44
CA ASP A 881 1.45 18.89 60.75
C ASP A 881 2.16 18.17 59.58
N GLU A 882 2.60 16.92 59.81
CA GLU A 882 3.44 16.11 58.91
C GLU A 882 2.63 14.93 58.31
N GLU A 883 3.24 14.24 57.32
CA GLU A 883 2.83 12.92 56.77
C GLU A 883 1.45 12.79 56.07
N GLU A 884 1.48 12.43 54.79
CA GLU A 884 0.95 11.14 54.32
C GLU A 884 1.74 10.70 53.08
N GLU A 885 2.23 9.46 53.05
CA GLU A 885 2.86 8.85 51.87
C GLU A 885 1.77 8.25 50.99
N GLU A 886 1.71 8.62 49.70
CA GLU A 886 0.90 7.86 48.73
C GLU A 886 1.43 6.42 48.68
N SER A 887 0.55 5.45 48.93
CA SER A 887 1.01 4.07 49.14
C SER A 887 1.48 3.45 47.83
N LEU A 888 2.52 2.60 47.91
CA LEU A 888 3.11 1.93 46.74
C LEU A 888 2.06 1.17 45.89
N ALA A 889 0.94 0.76 46.48
CA ALA A 889 -0.16 0.08 45.79
C ALA A 889 -0.88 0.97 44.77
N GLU A 890 -1.04 2.26 45.04
CA GLU A 890 -1.83 3.18 44.19
C GLU A 890 -1.02 3.61 42.95
N GLU A 891 0.32 3.72 43.07
CA GLU A 891 1.22 3.82 41.92
C GLU A 891 1.38 2.48 41.15
N LEU A 892 1.10 1.34 41.79
CA LEU A 892 1.04 0.03 41.12
C LEU A 892 -0.28 -0.20 40.36
N GLU A 893 -1.42 0.29 40.86
CA GLU A 893 -2.69 0.24 40.11
C GLU A 893 -2.64 1.14 38.86
N ARG A 894 -2.05 2.35 38.94
CA ARG A 894 -1.82 3.18 37.74
C ARG A 894 -0.98 2.46 36.68
N LYS A 895 0.05 1.71 37.09
CA LYS A 895 0.89 0.89 36.19
C LYS A 895 0.21 -0.40 35.70
N LEU A 896 -0.87 -0.83 36.33
CA LEU A 896 -1.72 -1.93 35.84
C LEU A 896 -2.70 -1.47 34.75
N GLU A 897 -3.18 -0.22 34.82
CA GLU A 897 -4.00 0.36 33.73
C GLU A 897 -3.15 0.79 32.52
N GLU A 898 -1.90 1.22 32.71
CA GLU A 898 -0.99 1.64 31.61
C GLU A 898 -0.33 0.48 30.83
N GLY A 899 -0.49 -0.77 31.28
CA GLY A 899 -0.24 -1.94 30.43
C GLY A 899 1.21 -2.29 30.08
N GLU A 900 2.23 -1.78 30.79
CA GLU A 900 3.66 -2.08 30.55
C GLU A 900 4.08 -3.52 30.95
N GLY A 901 3.42 -4.51 30.34
CA GLY A 901 3.58 -5.95 30.60
C GLY A 901 4.66 -6.65 29.76
N ASN A 902 5.90 -6.16 29.81
CA ASN A 902 7.09 -6.80 29.20
C ASN A 902 7.02 -6.96 27.66
N ALA A 903 7.58 -6.01 26.90
CA ALA A 903 7.68 -6.09 25.43
C ALA A 903 8.40 -7.35 24.90
N ARG A 904 9.23 -8.03 25.72
CA ARG A 904 9.83 -9.34 25.38
C ARG A 904 8.77 -10.45 25.22
N LEU A 905 7.62 -10.35 25.89
CA LEU A 905 6.53 -11.34 25.82
C LEU A 905 5.70 -11.21 24.55
N GLU A 906 5.32 -9.99 24.14
CA GLU A 906 4.60 -9.77 22.88
C GLU A 906 5.43 -10.15 21.65
N ARG A 907 6.71 -9.79 21.65
CA ARG A 907 7.67 -10.24 20.62
C ARG A 907 7.71 -11.76 20.51
N ARG A 908 7.64 -12.47 21.65
CA ARG A 908 7.65 -13.94 21.74
C ARG A 908 6.34 -14.57 21.25
N ILE A 909 5.18 -13.93 21.47
CA ILE A 909 3.89 -14.34 20.87
C ILE A 909 3.94 -14.19 19.34
N LYS A 910 4.40 -13.05 18.82
CA LYS A 910 4.57 -12.82 17.37
C LYS A 910 5.56 -13.81 16.74
N ARG A 911 6.71 -14.07 17.37
CA ARG A 911 7.69 -15.09 16.94
C ARG A 911 7.05 -16.48 16.85
N LYS A 912 6.24 -16.89 17.84
CA LYS A 912 5.56 -18.20 17.82
C LYS A 912 4.54 -18.31 16.69
N GLN A 913 3.70 -17.30 16.49
CA GLN A 913 2.70 -17.29 15.41
C GLN A 913 3.34 -17.32 14.01
N MET A 914 4.42 -16.57 13.79
CA MET A 914 5.16 -16.61 12.53
C MET A 914 5.87 -17.95 12.30
N ARG A 915 6.42 -18.58 13.35
CA ARG A 915 7.03 -19.93 13.25
C ARG A 915 5.98 -21.01 12.93
N GLU A 916 4.80 -20.95 13.54
CA GLU A 916 3.69 -21.85 13.25
C GLU A 916 3.16 -21.67 11.81
N MET A 917 3.12 -20.45 11.26
CA MET A 917 2.86 -20.22 9.84
C MET A 917 3.97 -20.78 8.92
N ALA A 918 5.24 -20.56 9.27
CA ALA A 918 6.37 -21.01 8.46
C ALA A 918 6.50 -22.54 8.39
N GLU A 919 6.30 -23.24 9.51
CA GLU A 919 6.29 -24.72 9.53
C GLU A 919 5.14 -25.30 8.69
N VAL A 920 3.97 -24.64 8.65
CA VAL A 920 2.85 -25.05 7.80
C VAL A 920 3.12 -24.82 6.30
N LEU A 921 3.93 -23.82 5.93
CA LEU A 921 4.38 -23.66 4.54
C LEU A 921 5.50 -24.64 4.14
N GLN A 922 6.36 -25.07 5.08
CA GLN A 922 7.45 -26.01 4.78
C GLN A 922 7.03 -27.49 4.87
N GLN A 923 6.05 -27.85 5.70
CA GLN A 923 5.49 -29.21 5.76
C GLN A 923 4.48 -29.44 4.63
N GLY A 924 5.02 -29.72 3.44
CA GLY A 924 4.23 -30.07 2.25
C GLY A 924 3.25 -31.23 2.48
N LEU A 925 2.13 -31.20 1.74
CA LEU A 925 0.97 -32.08 1.91
C LEU A 925 1.33 -33.58 2.05
N PRO A 926 0.66 -34.33 2.94
CA PRO A 926 0.94 -35.74 3.18
C PRO A 926 0.70 -36.58 1.91
N PRO A 927 1.54 -37.62 1.66
CA PRO A 927 1.54 -38.33 0.39
C PRO A 927 0.26 -39.13 0.14
N LEU A 928 -0.28 -38.99 -1.08
CA LEU A 928 -1.45 -39.72 -1.55
C LEU A 928 -1.18 -41.25 -1.59
N PRO A 929 -2.15 -42.10 -1.20
CA PRO A 929 -2.00 -43.54 -1.26
C PRO A 929 -2.03 -44.07 -2.70
N ASN A 930 -1.15 -45.03 -3.01
CA ASN A 930 -1.03 -45.64 -4.34
C ASN A 930 -2.36 -46.19 -4.89
N VAL A 931 -2.78 -45.68 -6.05
CA VAL A 931 -3.86 -46.24 -6.88
C VAL A 931 -3.24 -47.15 -7.96
N PRO A 932 -3.73 -48.38 -8.18
CA PRO A 932 -3.23 -49.24 -9.26
C PRO A 932 -3.61 -48.70 -10.65
N MET A 933 -2.69 -48.75 -11.61
CA MET A 933 -2.98 -48.46 -13.01
C MET A 933 -3.92 -49.51 -13.63
N PRO A 934 -5.00 -49.11 -14.31
CA PRO A 934 -5.73 -49.95 -15.25
C PRO A 934 -5.23 -49.74 -16.69
N ASP A 935 -4.91 -50.84 -17.37
CA ASP A 935 -4.82 -50.89 -18.83
C ASP A 935 -6.22 -50.86 -19.49
N GLU A 936 -6.23 -50.82 -20.83
CA GLU A 936 -7.36 -50.99 -21.77
C GLU A 936 -8.25 -49.76 -22.09
N GLN A 937 -8.25 -49.39 -23.37
CA GLN A 937 -9.07 -48.34 -23.98
C GLN A 937 -10.46 -48.86 -24.40
N PRO A 938 -11.52 -48.03 -24.30
CA PRO A 938 -12.68 -48.09 -25.20
C PRO A 938 -12.66 -47.00 -26.30
N PRO A 939 -13.38 -47.17 -27.44
CA PRO A 939 -13.21 -46.34 -28.64
C PRO A 939 -14.22 -45.18 -28.82
N LEU A 940 -13.98 -44.36 -29.85
CA LEU A 940 -14.74 -43.17 -30.26
C LEU A 940 -16.20 -43.42 -30.74
N ALA A 941 -16.95 -42.31 -30.70
CA ALA A 941 -18.10 -41.91 -31.56
C ALA A 941 -19.53 -42.38 -31.19
N GLY A 942 -20.42 -41.39 -31.02
CA GLY A 942 -21.88 -41.54 -30.91
C GLY A 942 -22.58 -40.17 -30.86
N ALA A 943 -23.49 -39.88 -31.79
CA ALA A 943 -24.02 -38.53 -32.02
C ALA A 943 -25.07 -38.04 -31.00
N LEU A 944 -25.20 -36.71 -30.89
CA LEU A 944 -26.27 -36.02 -30.15
C LEU A 944 -27.67 -36.25 -30.76
N PRO A 945 -28.69 -36.51 -29.94
CA PRO A 945 -30.10 -36.20 -30.22
C PRO A 945 -30.55 -34.87 -29.53
N PRO A 946 -31.67 -34.25 -29.92
CA PRO A 946 -31.99 -32.86 -29.58
C PRO A 946 -32.65 -32.63 -28.22
N LEU A 947 -32.55 -31.38 -27.75
CA LEU A 947 -33.34 -30.79 -26.66
C LEU A 947 -34.82 -30.66 -27.05
N ASP A 948 -35.72 -30.98 -26.11
CA ASP A 948 -37.15 -30.64 -26.20
C ASP A 948 -37.80 -30.64 -24.80
N GLY A 949 -38.74 -29.71 -24.54
CA GLY A 949 -39.53 -29.65 -23.30
C GLY A 949 -39.04 -28.70 -22.20
N ALA A 950 -39.79 -27.62 -21.96
CA ALA A 950 -39.48 -26.56 -20.99
C ALA A 950 -39.49 -26.99 -19.51
N LEU A 951 -38.56 -26.45 -18.72
CA LEU A 951 -38.56 -26.50 -17.25
C LEU A 951 -39.34 -25.31 -16.66
N PRO A 952 -40.15 -25.49 -15.60
CA PRO A 952 -40.78 -24.40 -14.86
C PRO A 952 -39.82 -23.73 -13.87
N LEU A 953 -40.11 -22.47 -13.52
CA LEU A 953 -39.36 -21.67 -12.55
C LEU A 953 -39.29 -22.35 -11.16
N PRO A 954 -38.13 -22.30 -10.46
CA PRO A 954 -38.01 -22.82 -9.11
C PRO A 954 -38.73 -21.92 -8.08
N VAL A 955 -39.28 -22.58 -7.05
CA VAL A 955 -39.87 -21.94 -5.86
C VAL A 955 -38.76 -21.67 -4.84
N PRO A 956 -38.82 -20.61 -3.99
CA PRO A 956 -37.77 -20.30 -3.01
C PRO A 956 -37.39 -21.49 -2.13
N GLY A 957 -36.08 -21.64 -1.91
CA GLY A 957 -35.52 -22.79 -1.20
C GLY A 957 -35.90 -22.86 0.28
N MET A 958 -36.22 -24.07 0.74
CA MET A 958 -36.14 -24.41 2.17
C MET A 958 -34.66 -24.59 2.57
N PRO A 959 -34.28 -24.33 3.83
CA PRO A 959 -32.91 -24.56 4.29
C PRO A 959 -32.55 -26.05 4.18
N LEU A 960 -31.31 -26.32 3.72
CA LEU A 960 -30.76 -27.68 3.70
C LEU A 960 -30.46 -28.17 5.13
N PRO A 961 -30.55 -29.49 5.39
CA PRO A 961 -30.41 -30.04 6.73
C PRO A 961 -28.95 -30.08 7.20
N ASP A 962 -28.76 -29.93 8.51
CA ASP A 962 -27.53 -30.28 9.21
C ASP A 962 -27.01 -31.66 8.79
N LEU A 963 -25.74 -31.73 8.36
CA LEU A 963 -25.04 -32.99 8.07
C LEU A 963 -24.74 -33.73 9.38
N LYS A 964 -25.73 -34.50 9.84
CA LYS A 964 -25.69 -35.35 11.04
C LYS A 964 -26.10 -36.76 10.69
N ARG A 965 -25.35 -37.74 11.16
CA ARG A 965 -25.66 -39.17 11.03
C ARG A 965 -26.48 -39.59 12.24
N ASP A 966 -27.76 -39.90 12.07
CA ASP A 966 -28.55 -40.52 13.15
C ASP A 966 -28.13 -41.97 13.37
N VAL A 967 -27.86 -42.32 14.62
CA VAL A 967 -27.33 -43.62 15.06
C VAL A 967 -28.26 -44.21 16.10
N VAL A 968 -28.49 -45.52 16.03
CA VAL A 968 -29.25 -46.30 17.02
C VAL A 968 -28.31 -47.29 17.68
N CYS A 969 -28.20 -47.29 19.01
CA CYS A 969 -27.35 -48.25 19.70
C CYS A 969 -27.99 -49.65 19.71
N PRO A 970 -27.33 -50.70 19.17
CA PRO A 970 -27.88 -52.05 19.12
C PRO A 970 -27.98 -52.73 20.50
N SER A 971 -27.45 -52.11 21.57
CA SER A 971 -27.51 -52.64 22.94
C SER A 971 -28.63 -52.06 23.80
N CYS A 972 -29.24 -50.93 23.41
CA CYS A 972 -30.28 -50.25 24.21
C CYS A 972 -31.33 -49.47 23.40
N ASP A 973 -31.30 -49.53 22.06
CA ASP A 973 -32.17 -48.78 21.12
C ASP A 973 -32.14 -47.24 21.25
N ALA A 974 -31.23 -46.69 22.07
CA ALA A 974 -31.05 -45.24 22.21
C ALA A 974 -30.60 -44.61 20.88
N LYS A 975 -31.30 -43.54 20.48
CA LYS A 975 -31.03 -42.79 19.25
C LYS A 975 -30.30 -41.48 19.54
N PHE A 976 -29.22 -41.22 18.83
CA PHE A 976 -28.41 -40.02 18.95
C PHE A 976 -27.71 -39.70 17.62
N SER A 977 -27.39 -38.43 17.37
CA SER A 977 -26.71 -38.01 16.14
C SER A 977 -25.20 -37.87 16.34
N VAL A 978 -24.43 -38.36 15.37
CA VAL A 978 -22.98 -38.17 15.25
C VAL A 978 -22.73 -37.14 14.14
N LYS A 979 -21.94 -36.10 14.44
CA LYS A 979 -21.60 -35.03 13.47
C LYS A 979 -20.50 -35.43 12.49
N ASP A 980 -19.60 -36.34 12.89
CA ASP A 980 -18.53 -36.85 12.04
C ASP A 980 -19.03 -38.02 11.17
N LEU A 981 -18.99 -37.85 9.86
CA LEU A 981 -19.41 -38.84 8.86
C LEU A 981 -18.31 -39.87 8.53
N MET A 982 -17.06 -39.61 8.90
CA MET A 982 -15.92 -40.52 8.71
C MET A 982 -15.74 -41.51 9.87
N LEU A 983 -16.39 -41.25 11.00
CA LEU A 983 -16.28 -42.07 12.21
C LEU A 983 -16.89 -43.47 12.00
N LYS A 984 -16.06 -44.53 12.13
CA LYS A 984 -16.47 -45.93 11.89
C LYS A 984 -16.95 -46.69 13.13
N ARG A 985 -16.79 -46.12 14.32
CA ARG A 985 -17.11 -46.77 15.61
C ARG A 985 -17.38 -45.71 16.67
N THR A 986 -18.34 -45.95 17.56
CA THR A 986 -18.71 -45.01 18.62
C THR A 986 -19.07 -45.73 19.92
N THR A 987 -19.13 -44.99 21.02
CA THR A 987 -19.72 -45.42 22.30
C THR A 987 -21.11 -44.83 22.46
N CYS A 988 -22.06 -45.63 22.96
CA CYS A 988 -23.40 -45.13 23.24
C CYS A 988 -23.38 -44.21 24.47
N PRO A 989 -23.84 -42.94 24.39
CA PRO A 989 -23.89 -42.03 25.52
C PRO A 989 -24.92 -42.44 26.61
N VAL A 990 -25.77 -43.44 26.34
CA VAL A 990 -26.83 -43.90 27.26
C VAL A 990 -26.46 -45.20 27.98
N CYS A 991 -25.57 -46.03 27.44
CA CYS A 991 -25.19 -47.32 28.05
C CYS A 991 -23.70 -47.68 27.98
N GLY A 992 -22.84 -46.77 27.51
CA GLY A 992 -21.39 -46.95 27.42
C GLY A 992 -20.89 -47.97 26.37
N ALA A 993 -21.76 -48.84 25.85
CA ALA A 993 -21.39 -49.88 24.90
C ALA A 993 -20.74 -49.31 23.62
N ALA A 994 -19.58 -49.83 23.25
CA ALA A 994 -18.87 -49.47 22.02
C ALA A 994 -19.30 -50.37 20.84
N PHE A 995 -19.80 -49.77 19.76
CA PHE A 995 -20.31 -50.46 18.57
C PHE A 995 -19.87 -49.75 17.28
N ASP A 996 -19.77 -50.53 16.19
CA ASP A 996 -19.42 -50.00 14.87
C ASP A 996 -20.61 -49.24 14.26
N LEU A 997 -20.30 -48.19 13.48
CA LEU A 997 -21.23 -47.15 13.03
C LEU A 997 -21.83 -47.43 11.64
#